data_AF-A0A3L7JUV0-F1
#
_entry.id   AF-A0A3L7JUV0-F1
#
_cell.length_a   1.000
_cell.length_b   1.000
_cell.length_c   1.000
_cell.angle_alpha   90.00
_cell.angle_beta   90.00
_cell.angle_gamma   90.00
#
_symmetry.space_group_name_H-M   'P 1'
#
loop_
_entity.id
_entity.type
_entity.pdbx_description
1 polymer ?
#
loop_
_entity_poly.entity_id
_entity_poly.type
_entity_poly.pdbx_seq_one_letter_code
_entity_poly.pdbx_strand_id
1 'polypeptide(L)'
;MPDLVSLRRKWKKRLTGNGALRRNDVEEERILQSIDERADAFNIHLYKMNKRPASHQLTDRFRQIRAAAIAYSTKGCTYHQHEDLLKKVQEGLHWNLDHHYHENATPYGNWWDWEIGIPLRLVDIMVLLYENLSQNLIERSISAIHHLCPDPRFMMKQTVPAKGANLIDLARINAISGIICNDQRKLLEARGLIPQVFKAVDSGDGFYEDGSFIQHGNIPYTGSYGIVLIRGFAELAHLFHGSEWGFDEDFLSSVHETIANSFEPFVRDGVMMDMVRGRAISRHFLEDNMAGKDFGKSLLLLSDIMPSKEKDCLQHFLMSNFRHGQLHSNDLFLNEVENKTLDRRQLQKSVRNSSHHQFPMMDRVVHHREHFAFGLSMCSKRTGTFEYMNGENKRGWHTAMGMTYLYRGKDSAYGVGYWPTVDPYRMPGTTVMNKKLRNGANVQNKRDWTGGTAIGSEFGTAGMEIALANGLKAKKSWFMFGDVIVCLGSGISCPNAETILENRMIQQDANLQCLIDDWVRVDKNEQLMIENPKKLWISEDMEEKGTGIYFPQDLKLFVQFEERSGSWIDINESGPADKLSRDFLTVWTEHEKRMNGSTYSYVLFPHITEDDLSKFVEDPTVCILENSNEVHAVSIQQLQLIGIHFWEHRKKNMGAVTAYGPAAILIKDNGDELELAISDPTMKQKEIRMVLRQMDIAAVPEGMTVERNGDQLHINLRVAERKGRPILAKFKKTGAFSFDKRKNDDD
;
A
#
# COMPACT_ATOMS: atom_id res chain seq x y z
N MET A 1 -6.75 -38.63 -17.22
CA MET A 1 -7.03 -37.17 -17.19
C MET A 1 -7.44 -36.83 -15.77
N PRO A 2 -6.94 -35.73 -15.17
CA PRO A 2 -7.37 -35.35 -13.83
C PRO A 2 -8.87 -35.08 -13.86
N ASP A 3 -9.65 -35.90 -13.14
CA ASP A 3 -11.08 -35.70 -12.96
C ASP A 3 -11.33 -34.69 -11.81
N LEU A 4 -12.57 -34.24 -11.61
CA LEU A 4 -12.91 -33.33 -10.51
C LEU A 4 -12.52 -33.89 -9.13
N VAL A 5 -12.45 -35.22 -8.99
CA VAL A 5 -11.95 -35.89 -7.78
C VAL A 5 -10.47 -35.56 -7.52
N SER A 6 -9.64 -35.54 -8.56
CA SER A 6 -8.23 -35.15 -8.42
C SER A 6 -8.06 -33.70 -7.94
N LEU A 7 -8.87 -32.76 -8.45
CA LEU A 7 -8.88 -31.37 -7.98
C LEU A 7 -9.33 -31.27 -6.53
N ARG A 8 -10.36 -32.03 -6.12
CA ARG A 8 -10.80 -32.09 -4.72
C ARG A 8 -9.67 -32.56 -3.79
N ARG A 9 -8.95 -33.62 -4.18
CA ARG A 9 -7.79 -34.14 -3.42
C ARG A 9 -6.65 -33.13 -3.37
N LYS A 10 -6.40 -32.40 -4.47
CA LYS A 10 -5.38 -31.35 -4.52
C LYS A 10 -5.73 -30.16 -3.62
N TRP A 11 -7.00 -29.74 -3.57
CA TRP A 11 -7.47 -28.73 -2.62
C TRP A 11 -7.35 -29.22 -1.17
N LYS A 12 -7.73 -30.46 -0.87
CA LYS A 12 -7.52 -31.06 0.47
C LYS A 12 -6.04 -31.00 0.86
N LYS A 13 -5.12 -31.39 -0.03
CA LYS A 13 -3.67 -31.31 0.19
C LYS A 13 -3.19 -29.87 0.44
N ARG A 14 -3.71 -28.89 -0.29
CA ARG A 14 -3.42 -27.46 -0.06
C ARG A 14 -3.82 -27.03 1.37
N LEU A 15 -4.89 -27.59 1.93
CA LEU A 15 -5.38 -27.28 3.27
C LEU A 15 -4.66 -28.03 4.40
N THR A 16 -4.15 -29.24 4.15
CA THR A 16 -3.59 -30.13 5.19
C THR A 16 -2.09 -30.40 5.06
N GLY A 17 -1.44 -29.97 3.98
CA GLY A 17 -0.10 -30.42 3.63
C GLY A 17 -0.08 -31.81 2.98
N ASN A 18 1.13 -32.29 2.65
CA ASN A 18 1.34 -33.54 1.90
C ASN A 18 1.24 -34.84 2.74
N GLY A 19 1.10 -34.75 4.07
CA GLY A 19 1.04 -35.90 4.98
C GLY A 19 2.35 -36.66 5.20
N ALA A 20 3.47 -36.15 4.69
CA ALA A 20 4.81 -36.69 4.89
C ALA A 20 5.54 -35.90 5.99
N LEU A 21 5.21 -36.22 7.24
CA LEU A 21 5.83 -35.59 8.41
C LEU A 21 7.34 -35.84 8.43
N ARG A 22 8.14 -34.78 8.56
CA ARG A 22 9.58 -34.89 8.75
C ARG A 22 9.85 -35.26 10.21
N ARG A 23 10.64 -36.33 10.44
CA ARG A 23 11.00 -36.72 11.81
C ARG A 23 11.83 -35.61 12.47
N ASN A 24 11.45 -35.23 13.69
CA ASN A 24 12.14 -34.24 14.53
C ASN A 24 12.22 -32.83 13.92
N ASP A 25 11.27 -32.45 13.07
CA ASP A 25 11.16 -31.06 12.58
C ASP A 25 10.36 -30.22 13.60
N VAL A 26 11.08 -29.49 14.45
CA VAL A 26 10.50 -28.67 15.53
C VAL A 26 9.48 -27.65 15.01
N GLU A 27 9.68 -27.12 13.79
CA GLU A 27 8.75 -26.16 13.20
C GLU A 27 7.45 -26.84 12.79
N GLU A 28 7.55 -28.04 12.20
CA GLU A 28 6.39 -28.87 11.85
C GLU A 28 5.56 -29.24 13.09
N GLU A 29 6.22 -29.64 14.17
CA GLU A 29 5.57 -29.92 15.47
C GLU A 29 4.84 -28.69 16.02
N ARG A 30 5.45 -27.51 15.96
CA ARG A 30 4.83 -26.24 16.39
C ARG A 30 3.57 -25.91 15.58
N ILE A 31 3.58 -26.18 14.28
CA ILE A 31 2.42 -25.95 13.40
C ILE A 31 1.29 -26.91 13.75
N LEU A 32 1.60 -28.20 13.96
CA LEU A 32 0.62 -29.20 14.38
C LEU A 32 -0.02 -28.83 15.72
N GLN A 33 0.78 -28.39 16.69
CA GLN A 33 0.28 -27.89 17.98
C GLN A 33 -0.65 -26.68 17.78
N SER A 34 -0.27 -25.72 16.94
CA SER A 34 -1.15 -24.56 16.65
C SER A 34 -2.45 -24.96 15.94
N ILE A 35 -2.44 -26.02 15.14
CA ILE A 35 -3.67 -26.58 14.55
C ILE A 35 -4.55 -27.18 15.66
N ASP A 36 -3.99 -27.95 16.58
CA ASP A 36 -4.72 -28.54 17.71
C ASP A 36 -5.32 -27.46 18.64
N GLU A 37 -4.55 -26.44 19.02
CA GLU A 37 -5.02 -25.33 19.87
C GLU A 37 -6.21 -24.58 19.24
N ARG A 38 -6.22 -24.42 17.91
CA ARG A 38 -7.36 -23.80 17.20
C ARG A 38 -8.57 -24.71 17.15
N ALA A 39 -8.38 -26.03 17.14
CA ALA A 39 -9.48 -26.99 17.24
C ALA A 39 -10.05 -27.01 18.67
N ASP A 40 -9.23 -26.84 19.71
CA ASP A 40 -9.69 -26.75 21.10
C ASP A 40 -10.61 -25.54 21.35
N ALA A 41 -10.39 -24.44 20.62
CA ALA A 41 -11.26 -23.26 20.69
C ALA A 41 -12.66 -23.49 20.09
N PHE A 42 -12.90 -24.61 19.38
CA PHE A 42 -14.20 -24.94 18.81
C PHE A 42 -15.17 -25.41 19.91
N ASN A 43 -16.18 -24.58 20.21
CA ASN A 43 -17.17 -24.87 21.24
C ASN A 43 -18.60 -24.68 20.73
N ILE A 44 -19.26 -25.80 20.41
CA ILE A 44 -20.64 -25.83 19.90
C ILE A 44 -21.67 -25.28 20.90
N HIS A 45 -21.42 -25.36 22.21
CA HIS A 45 -22.39 -24.88 23.21
C HIS A 45 -22.60 -23.37 23.12
N LEU A 46 -21.55 -22.60 22.81
CA LEU A 46 -21.65 -21.16 22.61
C LEU A 46 -22.57 -20.80 21.44
N TYR A 47 -22.66 -21.66 20.43
CA TYR A 47 -23.52 -21.42 19.27
C TYR A 47 -24.99 -21.60 19.60
N LYS A 48 -25.30 -22.63 20.40
CA LYS A 48 -26.66 -22.94 20.86
C LYS A 48 -27.19 -21.87 21.83
N MET A 49 -26.30 -21.20 22.59
CA MET A 49 -26.66 -20.11 23.49
C MET A 49 -27.00 -18.80 22.76
N ASN A 50 -26.20 -18.43 21.75
CA ASN A 50 -26.45 -17.21 20.97
C ASN A 50 -27.32 -17.51 19.74
N LYS A 51 -28.64 -17.51 19.90
CA LYS A 51 -29.60 -17.86 18.84
C LYS A 51 -29.78 -16.80 17.74
N ARG A 52 -29.26 -15.58 17.91
CA ARG A 52 -29.31 -14.52 16.88
C ARG A 52 -27.99 -13.74 16.86
N PRO A 53 -26.90 -14.36 16.42
CA PRO A 53 -25.58 -13.73 16.37
C PRO A 53 -25.57 -12.56 15.38
N ALA A 54 -24.60 -11.66 15.52
CA ALA A 54 -24.28 -10.74 14.43
C ALA A 54 -23.71 -11.50 13.22
N SER A 55 -23.78 -10.94 12.01
CA SER A 55 -23.33 -11.64 10.80
C SER A 55 -21.86 -12.07 10.85
N HIS A 56 -20.97 -11.20 11.36
CA HIS A 56 -19.55 -11.54 11.53
C HIS A 56 -19.33 -12.70 12.51
N GLN A 57 -20.16 -12.80 13.55
CA GLN A 57 -20.09 -13.92 14.51
C GLN A 57 -20.50 -15.23 13.85
N LEU A 58 -21.45 -15.23 12.89
CA LEU A 58 -21.73 -16.45 12.10
C LEU A 58 -20.51 -16.88 11.30
N THR A 59 -19.86 -15.95 10.60
CA THR A 59 -18.61 -16.20 9.90
C THR A 59 -17.54 -16.78 10.83
N ASP A 60 -17.44 -16.29 12.07
CA ASP A 60 -16.50 -16.79 13.08
C ASP A 60 -16.79 -18.24 13.49
N ARG A 61 -18.07 -18.62 13.61
CA ARG A 61 -18.46 -20.03 13.87
C ARG A 61 -17.97 -20.95 12.78
N PHE A 62 -18.19 -20.61 11.51
CA PHE A 62 -17.69 -21.42 10.40
C PHE A 62 -16.15 -21.42 10.32
N ARG A 63 -15.47 -20.37 10.80
CA ARG A 63 -14.00 -20.37 10.93
C ARG A 63 -13.53 -21.39 11.96
N GLN A 64 -14.21 -21.48 13.12
CA GLN A 64 -13.91 -22.47 14.16
C GLN A 64 -14.20 -23.90 13.69
N ILE A 65 -15.35 -24.14 13.04
CA ILE A 65 -15.67 -25.46 12.46
C ILE A 65 -14.61 -25.86 11.43
N ARG A 66 -14.17 -24.93 10.57
CA ARG A 66 -13.09 -25.18 9.61
C ARG A 66 -11.77 -25.52 10.29
N ALA A 67 -11.41 -24.84 11.37
CA ALA A 67 -10.20 -25.15 12.13
C ALA A 67 -10.24 -26.59 12.69
N ALA A 68 -11.37 -27.00 13.28
CA ALA A 68 -11.58 -28.37 13.73
C ALA A 68 -11.52 -29.40 12.57
N ALA A 69 -12.10 -29.08 11.41
CA ALA A 69 -12.04 -29.94 10.23
C ALA A 69 -10.61 -30.10 9.68
N ILE A 70 -9.78 -29.05 9.77
CA ILE A 70 -8.34 -29.11 9.44
C ILE A 70 -7.64 -30.05 10.41
N ALA A 71 -7.81 -29.87 11.73
CA ALA A 71 -7.18 -30.73 12.74
C ALA A 71 -7.57 -32.21 12.57
N TYR A 72 -8.85 -32.49 12.30
CA TYR A 72 -9.33 -33.84 11.98
C TYR A 72 -8.62 -34.44 10.75
N SER A 73 -8.40 -33.63 9.72
CA SER A 73 -7.89 -34.08 8.42
C SER A 73 -6.37 -34.10 8.30
N THR A 74 -5.66 -33.42 9.19
CA THR A 74 -4.21 -33.26 9.15
C THR A 74 -3.52 -34.38 9.91
N LYS A 75 -2.72 -35.18 9.20
CA LYS A 75 -1.91 -36.23 9.81
C LYS A 75 -0.86 -35.62 10.75
N GLY A 76 -0.70 -36.17 11.94
CA GLY A 76 0.24 -35.69 12.96
C GLY A 76 -0.40 -34.85 14.07
N CYS A 77 -1.60 -34.30 13.83
CA CYS A 77 -2.40 -33.65 14.87
C CYS A 77 -2.93 -34.67 15.87
N THR A 78 -3.10 -34.25 17.13
CA THR A 78 -3.76 -35.05 18.18
C THR A 78 -5.18 -35.44 17.77
N TYR A 79 -5.84 -34.55 17.03
CA TYR A 79 -7.20 -34.74 16.56
C TYR A 79 -7.34 -35.50 15.23
N HIS A 80 -6.24 -36.01 14.65
CA HIS A 80 -6.30 -36.71 13.38
C HIS A 80 -7.25 -37.91 13.46
N GLN A 81 -8.29 -37.91 12.62
CA GLN A 81 -9.35 -38.93 12.61
C GLN A 81 -10.10 -39.12 13.95
N HIS A 82 -10.06 -38.14 14.86
CA HIS A 82 -10.70 -38.23 16.16
C HIS A 82 -12.25 -38.19 16.07
N GLU A 83 -12.91 -39.28 16.44
CA GLU A 83 -14.36 -39.46 16.23
C GLU A 83 -15.22 -38.41 16.93
N ASP A 84 -14.91 -38.05 18.18
CA ASP A 84 -15.75 -37.08 18.91
C ASP A 84 -15.61 -35.66 18.36
N LEU A 85 -14.45 -35.32 17.77
CA LEU A 85 -14.29 -34.03 17.11
C LEU A 85 -15.14 -33.99 15.84
N LEU A 86 -15.13 -35.09 15.06
CA LEU A 86 -15.97 -35.23 13.87
C LEU A 86 -17.47 -35.10 14.22
N LYS A 87 -17.95 -35.78 15.26
CA LYS A 87 -19.35 -35.67 15.73
C LYS A 87 -19.69 -34.22 16.08
N LYS A 88 -18.85 -33.53 16.85
CA LYS A 88 -19.06 -32.11 17.19
C LYS A 88 -19.10 -31.21 15.95
N VAL A 89 -18.23 -31.44 14.97
CA VAL A 89 -18.23 -30.70 13.70
C VAL A 89 -19.52 -30.93 12.92
N GLN A 90 -19.96 -32.19 12.78
CA GLN A 90 -21.22 -32.54 12.11
C GLN A 90 -22.42 -31.90 12.82
N GLU A 91 -22.50 -31.97 14.15
CA GLU A 91 -23.54 -31.30 14.93
C GLU A 91 -23.52 -29.77 14.73
N GLY A 92 -22.32 -29.17 14.70
CA GLY A 92 -22.15 -27.74 14.49
C GLY A 92 -22.62 -27.30 13.10
N LEU A 93 -22.34 -28.11 12.07
CA LEU A 93 -22.83 -27.88 10.71
C LEU A 93 -24.35 -28.00 10.64
N HIS A 94 -24.92 -29.10 11.15
CA HIS A 94 -26.38 -29.26 11.20
C HIS A 94 -27.05 -28.08 11.89
N TRP A 95 -26.58 -27.70 13.08
CA TRP A 95 -27.14 -26.58 13.82
C TRP A 95 -27.13 -25.27 13.03
N ASN A 96 -26.00 -24.90 12.44
CA ASN A 96 -25.91 -23.64 11.68
C ASN A 96 -26.72 -23.69 10.38
N LEU A 97 -26.77 -24.83 9.69
CA LEU A 97 -27.58 -24.98 8.49
C LEU A 97 -29.09 -25.02 8.81
N ASP A 98 -29.51 -25.59 9.93
CA ASP A 98 -30.93 -25.63 10.31
C ASP A 98 -31.46 -24.26 10.76
N HIS A 99 -30.60 -23.40 11.34
CA HIS A 99 -31.05 -22.18 12.02
C HIS A 99 -30.58 -20.87 11.37
N HIS A 100 -29.51 -20.89 10.59
CA HIS A 100 -28.83 -19.66 10.15
C HIS A 100 -28.52 -19.62 8.67
N TYR A 101 -27.85 -20.64 8.12
CA TYR A 101 -27.33 -20.61 6.75
C TYR A 101 -27.98 -21.70 5.89
N HIS A 102 -29.18 -21.41 5.39
CA HIS A 102 -29.96 -22.28 4.50
C HIS A 102 -30.62 -21.45 3.39
N GLU A 103 -31.22 -22.12 2.42
CA GLU A 103 -31.87 -21.49 1.26
C GLU A 103 -32.95 -20.48 1.68
N ASN A 104 -33.82 -20.84 2.63
CA ASN A 104 -34.87 -19.94 3.12
C ASN A 104 -34.38 -18.87 4.11
N ALA A 105 -33.06 -18.74 4.32
CA ALA A 105 -32.54 -17.77 5.29
C ALA A 105 -32.71 -16.35 4.75
N THR A 106 -32.95 -15.39 5.63
CA THR A 106 -32.95 -13.96 5.27
C THR A 106 -31.62 -13.35 5.72
N PRO A 107 -30.68 -13.04 4.80
CA PRO A 107 -29.42 -12.39 5.16
C PRO A 107 -29.63 -11.08 5.91
N TYR A 108 -28.85 -10.89 6.97
CA TYR A 108 -28.83 -9.68 7.81
C TYR A 108 -27.39 -9.24 8.09
N GLY A 109 -27.21 -7.98 8.50
CA GLY A 109 -25.87 -7.44 8.74
C GLY A 109 -25.08 -7.26 7.44
N ASN A 110 -23.81 -7.63 7.45
CA ASN A 110 -22.93 -7.44 6.31
C ASN A 110 -23.15 -8.54 5.25
N TRP A 111 -23.46 -8.16 4.00
CA TRP A 111 -23.65 -9.08 2.88
C TRP A 111 -22.44 -10.00 2.68
N TRP A 112 -21.23 -9.49 2.95
CA TRP A 112 -19.98 -10.23 2.76
C TRP A 112 -19.97 -11.51 3.59
N ASP A 113 -20.51 -11.49 4.81
CA ASP A 113 -20.57 -12.68 5.67
C ASP A 113 -21.38 -13.81 5.03
N TRP A 114 -22.45 -13.46 4.32
CA TRP A 114 -23.38 -14.42 3.71
C TRP A 114 -22.91 -14.94 2.37
N GLU A 115 -22.35 -14.08 1.53
CA GLU A 115 -22.01 -14.43 0.15
C GLU A 115 -20.53 -14.84 -0.01
N ILE A 116 -19.66 -14.47 0.93
CA ILE A 116 -18.22 -14.75 0.88
C ILE A 116 -17.72 -15.41 2.17
N GLY A 117 -17.93 -14.75 3.32
CA GLY A 117 -17.44 -15.13 4.63
C GLY A 117 -17.72 -16.59 4.99
N ILE A 118 -18.98 -16.93 5.16
CA ILE A 118 -19.43 -18.29 5.45
C ILE A 118 -19.10 -19.27 4.30
N PRO A 119 -19.47 -19.02 3.03
CA PRO A 119 -19.25 -19.99 1.96
C PRO A 119 -17.79 -20.35 1.71
N LEU A 120 -16.83 -19.43 1.80
CA LEU A 120 -15.40 -19.75 1.69
C LEU A 120 -14.94 -20.81 2.71
N ARG A 121 -15.54 -20.80 3.91
CA ARG A 121 -15.21 -21.76 4.98
C ARG A 121 -15.97 -23.06 4.77
N LEU A 122 -17.23 -22.95 4.37
CA LEU A 122 -18.10 -24.10 4.17
C LEU A 122 -17.59 -25.01 3.05
N VAL A 123 -17.14 -24.47 1.91
CA VAL A 123 -16.54 -25.29 0.84
C VAL A 123 -15.27 -26.00 1.30
N ASP A 124 -14.42 -25.36 2.11
CA ASP A 124 -13.23 -26.01 2.68
C ASP A 124 -13.61 -27.16 3.62
N ILE A 125 -14.59 -26.97 4.49
CA ILE A 125 -15.09 -28.02 5.39
C ILE A 125 -15.62 -29.21 4.59
N MET A 126 -16.40 -28.96 3.52
CA MET A 126 -16.92 -30.01 2.63
C MET A 126 -15.79 -30.78 1.94
N VAL A 127 -14.72 -30.13 1.50
CA VAL A 127 -13.57 -30.83 0.89
C VAL A 127 -12.81 -31.66 1.92
N LEU A 128 -12.54 -31.10 3.09
CA LEU A 128 -11.79 -31.76 4.17
C LEU A 128 -12.48 -33.05 4.61
N LEU A 129 -13.79 -32.97 4.82
CA LEU A 129 -14.61 -34.04 5.40
C LEU A 129 -15.46 -34.79 4.36
N TYR A 130 -15.15 -34.67 3.06
CA TYR A 130 -16.01 -35.18 1.98
C TYR A 130 -16.45 -36.64 2.17
N GLU A 131 -15.55 -37.52 2.62
CA GLU A 131 -15.85 -38.95 2.84
C GLU A 131 -16.48 -39.25 4.23
N ASN A 132 -16.53 -38.24 5.11
CA ASN A 132 -17.04 -38.34 6.47
C ASN A 132 -18.41 -37.67 6.65
N LEU A 133 -18.92 -36.96 5.63
CA LEU A 133 -20.22 -36.30 5.66
C LEU A 133 -21.25 -37.11 4.88
N SER A 134 -22.51 -37.06 5.33
CA SER A 134 -23.60 -37.64 4.56
C SER A 134 -23.81 -36.84 3.27
N GLN A 135 -24.22 -37.54 2.20
CA GLN A 135 -24.53 -36.90 0.92
C GLN A 135 -25.59 -35.79 1.08
N ASN A 136 -26.59 -36.01 1.95
CA ASN A 136 -27.60 -35.01 2.26
C ASN A 136 -27.01 -33.72 2.88
N LEU A 137 -26.03 -33.83 3.78
CA LEU A 137 -25.42 -32.66 4.40
C LEU A 137 -24.57 -31.87 3.39
N ILE A 138 -23.89 -32.55 2.47
CA ILE A 138 -23.15 -31.94 1.35
C ILE A 138 -24.13 -31.18 0.45
N GLU A 139 -25.20 -31.83 -0.01
CA GLU A 139 -26.21 -31.23 -0.88
C GLU A 139 -26.87 -30.00 -0.25
N ARG A 140 -27.30 -30.10 1.00
CA ARG A 140 -27.88 -28.97 1.75
C ARG A 140 -26.90 -27.79 1.88
N SER A 141 -25.63 -28.08 2.14
CA SER A 141 -24.59 -27.05 2.26
C SER A 141 -24.39 -26.31 0.94
N ILE A 142 -24.26 -27.05 -0.16
CA ILE A 142 -24.01 -26.47 -1.48
C ILE A 142 -25.25 -25.73 -2.00
N SER A 143 -26.44 -26.28 -1.78
CA SER A 143 -27.70 -25.63 -2.16
C SER A 143 -27.89 -24.29 -1.43
N ALA A 144 -27.56 -24.23 -0.13
CA ALA A 144 -27.56 -22.96 0.61
C ALA A 144 -26.61 -21.92 0.00
N ILE A 145 -25.39 -22.33 -0.39
CA ILE A 145 -24.42 -21.45 -1.06
C ILE A 145 -24.98 -20.94 -2.39
N HIS A 146 -25.46 -21.84 -3.25
CA HIS A 146 -25.97 -21.47 -4.58
C HIS A 146 -27.28 -20.70 -4.52
N HIS A 147 -28.09 -20.85 -3.47
CA HIS A 147 -29.29 -20.02 -3.30
C HIS A 147 -28.95 -18.60 -2.86
N LEU A 148 -28.04 -18.46 -1.90
CA LEU A 148 -27.66 -17.15 -1.34
C LEU A 148 -26.74 -16.35 -2.29
N CYS A 149 -25.99 -17.04 -3.14
CA CYS A 149 -25.18 -16.45 -4.21
C CYS A 149 -25.28 -17.30 -5.49
N PRO A 150 -26.35 -17.15 -6.29
CA PRO A 150 -26.58 -17.98 -7.49
C PRO A 150 -25.61 -17.69 -8.64
N ASP A 151 -25.18 -16.45 -8.80
CA ASP A 151 -24.25 -16.02 -9.83
C ASP A 151 -23.05 -15.32 -9.19
N PRO A 152 -21.81 -15.84 -9.36
CA PRO A 152 -20.60 -15.25 -8.80
C PRO A 152 -20.20 -13.91 -9.44
N ARG A 153 -20.85 -13.49 -10.52
CA ARG A 153 -20.63 -12.18 -11.16
C ARG A 153 -21.29 -11.04 -10.40
N PHE A 154 -22.19 -11.33 -9.48
CA PHE A 154 -22.92 -10.34 -8.72
C PHE A 154 -22.86 -10.60 -7.22
N MET A 155 -22.93 -9.52 -6.46
CA MET A 155 -22.95 -9.51 -5.00
C MET A 155 -24.15 -8.71 -4.48
N MET A 156 -24.33 -8.71 -3.16
CA MET A 156 -25.39 -7.97 -2.46
C MET A 156 -26.78 -8.37 -2.99
N LYS A 157 -27.12 -9.65 -2.86
CA LYS A 157 -28.38 -10.22 -3.37
C LYS A 157 -28.56 -9.97 -4.86
N GLN A 158 -27.49 -10.17 -5.64
CA GLN A 158 -27.51 -10.11 -7.10
C GLN A 158 -27.79 -8.71 -7.69
N THR A 159 -27.47 -7.64 -6.95
CA THR A 159 -27.75 -6.26 -7.37
C THR A 159 -26.52 -5.48 -7.80
N VAL A 160 -25.32 -5.89 -7.40
CA VAL A 160 -24.07 -5.17 -7.67
C VAL A 160 -23.08 -6.08 -8.39
N PRO A 161 -22.49 -5.69 -9.52
CA PRO A 161 -21.43 -6.47 -10.15
C PRO A 161 -20.22 -6.65 -9.24
N ALA A 162 -19.76 -7.88 -9.06
CA ALA A 162 -18.57 -8.20 -8.29
C ALA A 162 -17.29 -7.80 -9.07
N LYS A 163 -16.33 -7.21 -8.37
CA LYS A 163 -15.06 -6.74 -8.94
C LYS A 163 -13.90 -7.02 -7.98
N GLY A 164 -12.69 -7.06 -8.53
CA GLY A 164 -11.45 -7.19 -7.76
C GLY A 164 -11.49 -8.37 -6.78
N ALA A 165 -11.19 -8.10 -5.51
CA ALA A 165 -11.17 -9.09 -4.44
C ALA A 165 -12.50 -9.86 -4.28
N ASN A 166 -13.63 -9.19 -4.42
CA ASN A 166 -14.94 -9.84 -4.26
C ASN A 166 -15.17 -10.86 -5.40
N LEU A 167 -14.79 -10.51 -6.63
CA LEU A 167 -14.94 -11.41 -7.78
C LEU A 167 -14.06 -12.66 -7.65
N ILE A 168 -12.81 -12.52 -7.15
CA ILE A 168 -11.94 -13.70 -6.97
C ILE A 168 -12.48 -14.64 -5.89
N ASP A 169 -13.00 -14.08 -4.78
CA ASP A 169 -13.54 -14.89 -3.68
C ASP A 169 -14.80 -15.64 -4.12
N LEU A 170 -15.70 -14.98 -4.86
CA LEU A 170 -16.88 -15.60 -5.44
C LEU A 170 -16.54 -16.66 -6.50
N ALA A 171 -15.55 -16.39 -7.37
CA ALA A 171 -15.04 -17.38 -8.30
C ALA A 171 -14.47 -18.61 -7.57
N ARG A 172 -13.74 -18.40 -6.47
CA ARG A 172 -13.21 -19.50 -5.64
C ARG A 172 -14.34 -20.36 -5.07
N ILE A 173 -15.36 -19.74 -4.48
CA ILE A 173 -16.53 -20.47 -3.96
C ILE A 173 -17.21 -21.28 -5.07
N ASN A 174 -17.43 -20.68 -6.24
CA ASN A 174 -18.08 -21.36 -7.36
C ASN A 174 -17.24 -22.51 -7.90
N ALA A 175 -15.91 -22.34 -8.02
CA ALA A 175 -14.99 -23.40 -8.44
C ALA A 175 -14.99 -24.60 -7.48
N ILE A 176 -14.79 -24.35 -6.18
CA ILE A 176 -14.71 -25.44 -5.18
C ILE A 176 -16.07 -26.12 -4.99
N SER A 177 -17.18 -25.37 -5.00
CA SER A 177 -18.52 -25.97 -4.95
C SER A 177 -18.83 -26.82 -6.19
N GLY A 178 -18.41 -26.40 -7.39
CA GLY A 178 -18.48 -27.21 -8.60
C GLY A 178 -17.67 -28.52 -8.49
N ILE A 179 -16.46 -28.45 -7.92
CA ILE A 179 -15.62 -29.63 -7.66
C ILE A 179 -16.28 -30.59 -6.65
N ILE A 180 -16.93 -30.08 -5.60
CA ILE A 180 -17.62 -30.89 -4.60
C ILE A 180 -18.80 -31.64 -5.23
N CYS A 181 -19.61 -30.96 -6.05
CA CYS A 181 -20.82 -31.55 -6.65
C CYS A 181 -20.60 -32.20 -8.03
N ASN A 182 -19.35 -32.31 -8.47
CA ASN A 182 -18.99 -32.76 -9.83
C ASN A 182 -19.68 -31.94 -10.95
N ASP A 183 -19.91 -30.63 -10.73
CA ASP A 183 -20.47 -29.72 -11.74
C ASP A 183 -19.36 -28.94 -12.46
N GLN A 184 -18.94 -29.47 -13.62
CA GLN A 184 -17.91 -28.86 -14.46
C GLN A 184 -18.30 -27.47 -14.97
N ARG A 185 -19.59 -27.15 -15.11
CA ARG A 185 -20.03 -25.84 -15.62
C ARG A 185 -19.66 -24.72 -14.64
N LYS A 186 -19.85 -24.95 -13.34
CA LYS A 186 -19.47 -24.00 -12.28
C LYS A 186 -17.96 -23.77 -12.21
N LEU A 187 -17.19 -24.84 -12.40
CA LEU A 187 -15.73 -24.75 -12.51
C LEU A 187 -15.30 -23.89 -13.71
N LEU A 188 -15.88 -24.15 -14.89
CA LEU A 188 -15.58 -23.41 -16.12
C LEU A 188 -16.00 -21.94 -16.02
N GLU A 189 -17.15 -21.66 -15.42
CA GLU A 189 -17.61 -20.31 -15.13
C GLU A 189 -16.60 -19.57 -14.24
N ALA A 190 -16.22 -20.18 -13.10
CA ALA A 190 -15.24 -19.59 -12.20
C ALA A 190 -13.89 -19.33 -12.89
N ARG A 191 -13.39 -20.29 -13.68
CA ARG A 191 -12.16 -20.12 -14.47
C ARG A 191 -12.26 -18.92 -15.41
N GLY A 192 -13.39 -18.76 -16.10
CA GLY A 192 -13.61 -17.66 -17.05
C GLY A 192 -13.67 -16.27 -16.43
N LEU A 193 -13.89 -16.17 -15.11
CA LEU A 193 -13.90 -14.89 -14.37
C LEU A 193 -12.49 -14.42 -13.99
N ILE A 194 -11.56 -15.36 -13.78
CA ILE A 194 -10.21 -15.04 -13.24
C ILE A 194 -9.44 -14.07 -14.15
N PRO A 195 -9.36 -14.24 -15.48
CA PRO A 195 -8.65 -13.27 -16.33
C PRO A 195 -9.24 -11.85 -16.28
N GLN A 196 -10.50 -11.69 -15.91
CA GLN A 196 -11.16 -10.39 -15.90
C GLN A 196 -10.64 -9.49 -14.76
N VAL A 197 -10.20 -10.06 -13.63
CA VAL A 197 -9.70 -9.25 -12.49
C VAL A 197 -8.32 -8.65 -12.75
N PHE A 198 -7.60 -9.13 -13.76
CA PHE A 198 -6.27 -8.64 -14.17
C PHE A 198 -6.32 -7.69 -15.36
N LYS A 199 -7.48 -7.48 -15.99
CA LYS A 199 -7.62 -6.48 -17.05
C LYS A 199 -7.50 -5.08 -16.46
N ALA A 200 -6.65 -4.26 -17.07
CA ALA A 200 -6.53 -2.87 -16.69
C ALA A 200 -7.87 -2.14 -16.87
N VAL A 201 -8.18 -1.26 -15.92
CA VAL A 201 -9.35 -0.39 -15.93
C VAL A 201 -8.94 1.06 -16.09
N ASP A 202 -9.84 1.86 -16.65
CA ASP A 202 -9.64 3.29 -16.81
C ASP A 202 -10.26 4.14 -15.69
N SER A 203 -11.15 3.54 -14.89
CA SER A 203 -11.84 4.15 -13.76
C SER A 203 -12.47 3.08 -12.84
N GLY A 204 -12.68 3.41 -11.57
CA GLY A 204 -13.28 2.53 -10.57
C GLY A 204 -12.34 1.42 -10.09
N ASP A 205 -12.94 0.30 -9.66
CA ASP A 205 -12.23 -0.82 -9.04
C ASP A 205 -11.42 -1.64 -10.07
N GLY A 206 -10.16 -1.93 -9.75
CA GLY A 206 -9.27 -2.76 -10.58
C GLY A 206 -7.82 -2.26 -10.60
N PHE A 207 -7.01 -2.95 -11.41
CA PHE A 207 -5.65 -2.53 -11.76
C PHE A 207 -5.67 -1.46 -12.85
N TYR A 208 -4.75 -0.51 -12.78
CA TYR A 208 -4.54 0.52 -13.80
C TYR A 208 -3.20 0.28 -14.49
N GLU A 209 -3.07 0.79 -15.72
CA GLU A 209 -1.85 0.72 -16.53
C GLU A 209 -0.59 1.30 -15.85
N ASP A 210 -0.75 2.21 -14.89
CA ASP A 210 0.36 2.78 -14.13
C ASP A 210 0.77 1.95 -12.90
N GLY A 211 0.18 0.77 -12.71
CA GLY A 211 0.38 -0.10 -11.56
C GLY A 211 -0.55 0.22 -10.38
N SER A 212 -1.40 1.25 -10.45
CA SER A 212 -2.35 1.55 -9.37
C SER A 212 -3.36 0.43 -9.18
N PHE A 213 -3.80 0.20 -7.93
CA PHE A 213 -4.94 -0.66 -7.63
C PHE A 213 -5.93 0.07 -6.73
N ILE A 214 -7.17 0.20 -7.23
CA ILE A 214 -8.27 0.83 -6.51
C ILE A 214 -9.34 -0.21 -6.18
N GLN A 215 -9.92 -0.08 -4.99
CA GLN A 215 -11.15 -0.76 -4.61
C GLN A 215 -12.09 0.24 -3.94
N HIS A 216 -13.40 -0.04 -3.95
CA HIS A 216 -14.43 0.81 -3.37
C HIS A 216 -14.50 2.21 -4.02
N GLY A 217 -14.32 2.23 -5.34
CA GLY A 217 -14.48 3.37 -6.21
C GLY A 217 -13.26 4.27 -6.30
N ASN A 218 -12.60 4.58 -5.17
CA ASN A 218 -11.53 5.59 -5.15
C ASN A 218 -10.48 5.42 -4.04
N ILE A 219 -10.42 4.27 -3.36
CA ILE A 219 -9.45 4.03 -2.28
C ILE A 219 -8.25 3.23 -2.81
N PRO A 220 -7.00 3.72 -2.64
CA PRO A 220 -5.79 2.97 -2.96
C PRO A 220 -5.69 1.73 -2.06
N TYR A 221 -5.70 0.54 -2.66
CA TYR A 221 -6.02 -0.69 -1.93
C TYR A 221 -5.13 -1.91 -2.21
N THR A 222 -3.99 -1.71 -2.88
CA THR A 222 -3.02 -2.77 -3.23
C THR A 222 -2.73 -3.69 -2.05
N GLY A 223 -2.38 -3.12 -0.89
CA GLY A 223 -1.87 -3.84 0.28
C GLY A 223 -2.94 -4.49 1.17
N SER A 224 -4.19 -4.61 0.71
CA SER A 224 -5.16 -5.47 1.40
C SER A 224 -6.17 -6.12 0.44
N TYR A 225 -7.09 -5.38 -0.19
CA TYR A 225 -7.98 -6.00 -1.19
C TYR A 225 -7.18 -6.54 -2.39
N GLY A 226 -6.11 -5.85 -2.81
CA GLY A 226 -5.19 -6.40 -3.82
C GLY A 226 -4.54 -7.71 -3.35
N ILE A 227 -4.13 -7.81 -2.08
CA ILE A 227 -3.58 -9.05 -1.51
C ILE A 227 -4.63 -10.17 -1.48
N VAL A 228 -5.89 -9.86 -1.14
CA VAL A 228 -7.00 -10.84 -1.22
C VAL A 228 -7.14 -11.37 -2.64
N LEU A 229 -7.09 -10.49 -3.64
CA LEU A 229 -7.12 -10.84 -5.06
C LEU A 229 -5.98 -11.79 -5.43
N ILE A 230 -4.73 -11.40 -5.16
CA ILE A 230 -3.54 -12.19 -5.53
C ILE A 230 -3.51 -13.53 -4.81
N ARG A 231 -3.91 -13.59 -3.53
CA ARG A 231 -4.01 -14.86 -2.79
C ARG A 231 -5.06 -15.78 -3.41
N GLY A 232 -6.26 -15.28 -3.67
CA GLY A 232 -7.34 -16.06 -4.28
C GLY A 232 -6.94 -16.59 -5.66
N PHE A 233 -6.26 -15.76 -6.45
CA PHE A 233 -5.69 -16.18 -7.73
C PHE A 233 -4.63 -17.27 -7.56
N ALA A 234 -3.63 -17.05 -6.69
CA ALA A 234 -2.54 -18.00 -6.47
C ALA A 234 -3.07 -19.39 -6.07
N GLU A 235 -4.07 -19.44 -5.19
CA GLU A 235 -4.70 -20.69 -4.78
C GLU A 235 -5.44 -21.40 -5.93
N LEU A 236 -6.19 -20.65 -6.75
CA LEU A 236 -6.93 -21.22 -7.89
C LEU A 236 -6.01 -21.64 -9.04
N ALA A 237 -5.00 -20.82 -9.35
CA ALA A 237 -4.00 -21.13 -10.35
C ALA A 237 -3.20 -22.37 -9.94
N HIS A 238 -2.79 -22.45 -8.66
CA HIS A 238 -2.13 -23.64 -8.14
C HIS A 238 -3.05 -24.86 -8.22
N LEU A 239 -4.33 -24.75 -7.86
CA LEU A 239 -5.31 -25.82 -7.99
C LEU A 239 -5.42 -26.34 -9.43
N PHE A 240 -5.54 -25.46 -10.43
CA PHE A 240 -5.72 -25.85 -11.82
C PHE A 240 -4.44 -26.26 -12.54
N HIS A 241 -3.27 -25.93 -12.00
CA HIS A 241 -1.99 -26.25 -12.62
C HIS A 241 -1.82 -27.76 -12.89
N GLY A 242 -1.39 -28.11 -14.10
CA GLY A 242 -1.26 -29.51 -14.56
C GLY A 242 -2.58 -30.21 -14.93
N SER A 243 -3.69 -29.48 -15.00
CA SER A 243 -4.99 -29.97 -15.48
C SER A 243 -5.43 -29.26 -16.77
N GLU A 244 -6.50 -29.74 -17.42
CA GLU A 244 -7.08 -29.09 -18.59
C GLU A 244 -7.66 -27.69 -18.30
N TRP A 245 -7.88 -27.35 -17.03
CA TRP A 245 -8.35 -26.04 -16.59
C TRP A 245 -7.21 -25.06 -16.24
N GLY A 246 -5.95 -25.46 -16.46
CA GLY A 246 -4.77 -24.64 -16.22
C GLY A 246 -4.75 -23.35 -17.05
N PHE A 247 -3.93 -22.39 -16.59
CA PHE A 247 -3.63 -21.18 -17.34
C PHE A 247 -2.39 -21.39 -18.22
N ASP A 248 -2.38 -20.74 -19.38
CA ASP A 248 -1.23 -20.73 -20.29
C ASP A 248 -0.11 -19.80 -19.76
N GLU A 249 1.08 -19.94 -20.35
CA GLU A 249 2.27 -19.18 -19.95
C GLU A 249 2.11 -17.68 -20.19
N ASP A 250 1.49 -17.28 -21.30
CA ASP A 250 1.27 -15.86 -21.64
C ASP A 250 0.45 -15.14 -20.57
N PHE A 251 -0.64 -15.75 -20.11
CA PHE A 251 -1.45 -15.20 -19.03
C PHE A 251 -0.68 -15.16 -17.71
N LEU A 252 0.10 -16.19 -17.38
CA LEU A 252 0.90 -16.21 -16.16
C LEU A 252 1.98 -15.11 -16.17
N SER A 253 2.64 -14.88 -17.32
CA SER A 253 3.57 -13.77 -17.51
C SER A 253 2.90 -12.41 -17.37
N SER A 254 1.68 -12.22 -17.89
CA SER A 254 0.95 -10.95 -17.72
C SER A 254 0.55 -10.70 -16.26
N VAL A 255 0.23 -11.77 -15.51
CA VAL A 255 -0.04 -11.67 -14.07
C VAL A 255 1.23 -11.31 -13.30
N HIS A 256 2.37 -11.91 -13.64
CA HIS A 256 3.65 -11.53 -13.05
C HIS A 256 3.96 -10.04 -13.29
N GLU A 257 3.75 -9.53 -14.52
CA GLU A 257 3.94 -8.10 -14.81
C GLU A 257 3.02 -7.21 -13.96
N THR A 258 1.76 -7.61 -13.79
CA THR A 258 0.82 -6.91 -12.89
C THR A 258 1.34 -6.90 -11.44
N ILE A 259 1.88 -8.03 -10.96
CA ILE A 259 2.46 -8.14 -9.61
C ILE A 259 3.68 -7.21 -9.45
N ALA A 260 4.60 -7.27 -10.41
CA ALA A 260 5.83 -6.48 -10.41
C ALA A 260 5.54 -4.97 -10.45
N ASN A 261 4.53 -4.55 -11.21
CA ASN A 261 4.18 -3.13 -11.33
C ASN A 261 3.30 -2.63 -10.18
N SER A 262 2.39 -3.46 -9.66
CA SER A 262 1.38 -3.00 -8.69
C SER A 262 1.71 -3.28 -7.24
N PHE A 263 2.49 -4.31 -6.92
CA PHE A 263 2.70 -4.76 -5.55
C PHE A 263 4.14 -4.62 -5.08
N GLU A 264 5.10 -5.07 -5.88
CA GLU A 264 6.51 -5.08 -5.50
C GLU A 264 7.04 -3.71 -5.03
N PRO A 265 6.66 -2.57 -5.66
CA PRO A 265 7.09 -1.26 -5.19
C PRO A 265 6.62 -0.93 -3.77
N PHE A 266 5.49 -1.50 -3.32
CA PHE A 266 4.93 -1.24 -1.98
C PHE A 266 5.44 -2.21 -0.91
N VAL A 267 6.44 -3.03 -1.21
CA VAL A 267 7.07 -3.92 -0.26
C VAL A 267 8.48 -3.46 0.02
N ARG A 268 8.83 -3.43 1.30
CA ARG A 268 10.19 -3.16 1.77
C ARG A 268 10.44 -3.99 3.01
N ASP A 269 11.53 -4.75 3.06
CA ASP A 269 11.91 -5.52 4.26
C ASP A 269 10.78 -6.46 4.78
N GLY A 270 9.95 -6.93 3.85
CA GLY A 270 8.86 -7.86 4.10
C GLY A 270 7.63 -7.24 4.76
N VAL A 271 7.57 -5.91 4.86
CA VAL A 271 6.35 -5.16 5.20
C VAL A 271 5.67 -4.62 3.95
N MET A 272 4.34 -4.56 3.98
CA MET A 272 3.52 -3.91 2.95
C MET A 272 3.17 -2.50 3.40
N MET A 273 3.50 -1.48 2.60
CA MET A 273 3.32 -0.08 2.98
C MET A 273 1.86 0.26 3.30
N ASP A 274 1.63 0.95 4.42
CA ASP A 274 0.30 1.22 4.95
C ASP A 274 -0.56 2.14 4.07
N MET A 275 0.09 3.01 3.29
CA MET A 275 -0.59 3.97 2.41
C MET A 275 -1.45 3.33 1.31
N VAL A 276 -1.35 2.01 1.10
CA VAL A 276 -2.17 1.24 0.15
C VAL A 276 -3.04 0.18 0.84
N ARG A 277 -3.25 0.27 2.16
CA ARG A 277 -4.06 -0.70 2.93
C ARG A 277 -5.45 -0.19 3.34
N GLY A 278 -5.79 1.03 2.97
CA GLY A 278 -7.10 1.64 3.28
C GLY A 278 -7.46 1.50 4.76
N ARG A 279 -8.71 1.10 5.07
CA ARG A 279 -9.14 0.91 6.46
C ARG A 279 -8.43 -0.24 7.21
N ALA A 280 -7.69 -1.11 6.51
CA ALA A 280 -7.05 -2.27 7.13
C ALA A 280 -5.92 -1.88 8.10
N ILE A 281 -5.41 -0.64 8.04
CA ILE A 281 -4.45 -0.10 9.01
C ILE A 281 -4.97 -0.15 10.46
N SER A 282 -6.30 -0.20 10.66
CA SER A 282 -6.89 -0.31 11.99
C SER A 282 -7.13 -1.75 12.46
N ARG A 283 -6.59 -2.76 11.78
CA ARG A 283 -6.79 -4.18 12.13
C ARG A 283 -5.56 -4.72 12.87
N HIS A 284 -5.72 -5.00 14.16
CA HIS A 284 -4.64 -5.54 15.02
C HIS A 284 -4.03 -6.86 14.52
N PHE A 285 -4.79 -7.66 13.77
CA PHE A 285 -4.32 -8.94 13.23
C PHE A 285 -3.73 -8.82 11.81
N LEU A 286 -3.74 -7.63 11.22
CA LEU A 286 -3.28 -7.37 9.85
C LEU A 286 -2.51 -6.06 9.82
N GLU A 287 -1.42 -5.98 10.58
CA GLU A 287 -0.45 -4.89 10.49
C GLU A 287 0.41 -5.00 9.22
N ASP A 288 1.31 -4.05 8.97
CA ASP A 288 2.11 -3.93 7.75
C ASP A 288 2.94 -5.20 7.45
N ASN A 289 3.58 -5.76 8.48
CA ASN A 289 4.36 -6.99 8.42
C ASN A 289 3.51 -8.22 8.09
N MET A 290 2.29 -8.31 8.65
CA MET A 290 1.39 -9.43 8.39
C MET A 290 0.79 -9.34 6.99
N ALA A 291 0.47 -8.14 6.52
CA ALA A 291 0.07 -7.91 5.14
C ALA A 291 1.19 -8.28 4.16
N GLY A 292 2.44 -7.83 4.41
CA GLY A 292 3.60 -8.21 3.60
C GLY A 292 3.82 -9.72 3.57
N LYS A 293 3.68 -10.38 4.72
CA LYS A 293 3.77 -11.84 4.85
C LYS A 293 2.68 -12.58 4.05
N ASP A 294 1.44 -12.12 4.08
CA ASP A 294 0.35 -12.71 3.28
C ASP A 294 0.59 -12.57 1.78
N PHE A 295 1.15 -11.43 1.35
CA PHE A 295 1.57 -11.24 -0.04
C PHE A 295 2.72 -12.19 -0.42
N GLY A 296 3.79 -12.26 0.37
CA GLY A 296 4.94 -13.13 0.10
C GLY A 296 4.56 -14.61 0.01
N LYS A 297 3.63 -15.09 0.84
CA LYS A 297 3.09 -16.47 0.73
C LYS A 297 2.34 -16.72 -0.58
N SER A 298 1.66 -15.71 -1.10
CA SER A 298 0.97 -15.81 -2.38
C SER A 298 1.99 -15.93 -3.51
N LEU A 299 3.10 -15.19 -3.45
CA LEU A 299 4.21 -15.32 -4.41
C LEU A 299 4.91 -16.68 -4.31
N LEU A 300 5.07 -17.25 -3.11
CA LEU A 300 5.60 -18.60 -2.94
C LEU A 300 4.76 -19.64 -3.71
N LEU A 301 3.43 -19.59 -3.59
CA LEU A 301 2.54 -20.46 -4.35
C LEU A 301 2.65 -20.24 -5.87
N LEU A 302 2.75 -18.99 -6.31
CA LEU A 302 2.89 -18.67 -7.73
C LEU A 302 4.22 -19.15 -8.30
N SER A 303 5.32 -19.05 -7.54
CA SER A 303 6.65 -19.49 -8.00
C SER A 303 6.73 -20.99 -8.34
N ASP A 304 5.81 -21.81 -7.80
CA ASP A 304 5.71 -23.24 -8.10
C ASP A 304 5.10 -23.50 -9.50
N ILE A 305 4.38 -22.53 -10.06
CA ILE A 305 3.60 -22.70 -11.30
C ILE A 305 3.98 -21.73 -12.43
N MET A 306 4.74 -20.67 -12.12
CA MET A 306 5.16 -19.66 -13.10
C MET A 306 6.15 -20.24 -14.13
N PRO A 307 6.22 -19.66 -15.35
CA PRO A 307 7.29 -19.96 -16.30
C PRO A 307 8.66 -19.66 -15.70
N SER A 308 9.72 -20.26 -16.24
CA SER A 308 11.04 -20.27 -15.59
C SER A 308 11.61 -18.87 -15.31
N LYS A 309 11.42 -17.93 -16.24
CA LYS A 309 11.91 -16.54 -16.09
C LYS A 309 11.20 -15.81 -14.94
N GLU A 310 9.88 -15.83 -14.93
CA GLU A 310 9.05 -15.17 -13.92
C GLU A 310 9.21 -15.85 -12.56
N LYS A 311 9.38 -17.17 -12.53
CA LYS A 311 9.73 -17.91 -11.33
C LYS A 311 11.02 -17.39 -10.70
N ASP A 312 12.09 -17.23 -11.49
CA ASP A 312 13.37 -16.72 -11.00
C ASP A 312 13.23 -15.28 -10.47
N CYS A 313 12.45 -14.43 -11.16
CA CYS A 313 12.13 -13.07 -10.70
C CYS A 313 11.40 -13.07 -9.34
N LEU A 314 10.35 -13.88 -9.18
CA LEU A 314 9.61 -13.97 -7.92
C LEU A 314 10.49 -14.50 -6.78
N GLN A 315 11.31 -15.53 -7.04
CA GLN A 315 12.23 -16.08 -6.05
C GLN A 315 13.28 -15.04 -5.64
N HIS A 316 13.85 -14.30 -6.60
CA HIS A 316 14.76 -13.20 -6.31
C HIS A 316 14.10 -12.13 -5.43
N PHE A 317 12.90 -11.66 -5.81
CA PHE A 317 12.15 -10.67 -5.04
C PHE A 317 11.90 -11.14 -3.60
N LEU A 318 11.49 -12.40 -3.43
CA LEU A 318 11.26 -13.02 -2.11
C LEU A 318 12.54 -13.03 -1.27
N MET A 319 13.67 -13.45 -1.84
CA MET A 319 14.96 -13.51 -1.14
C MET A 319 15.51 -12.12 -0.79
N SER A 320 15.23 -11.09 -1.60
CA SER A 320 15.71 -9.71 -1.37
C SER A 320 14.88 -8.94 -0.33
N ASN A 321 13.61 -9.30 -0.15
CA ASN A 321 12.68 -8.57 0.72
C ASN A 321 12.34 -9.29 2.02
N PHE A 322 12.34 -10.62 2.05
CA PHE A 322 11.90 -11.37 3.22
C PHE A 322 13.08 -12.06 3.90
N ARG A 323 13.18 -11.90 5.22
CA ARG A 323 14.16 -12.63 6.02
C ARG A 323 13.79 -14.11 6.09
N HIS A 324 14.80 -14.93 6.34
CA HIS A 324 14.59 -16.33 6.69
C HIS A 324 13.58 -16.45 7.83
N GLY A 325 12.58 -17.33 7.65
CA GLY A 325 11.53 -17.57 8.64
C GLY A 325 10.41 -16.52 8.67
N GLN A 326 10.54 -15.40 7.96
CA GLN A 326 9.52 -14.34 7.98
C GLN A 326 8.19 -14.81 7.38
N LEU A 327 8.25 -15.67 6.35
CA LEU A 327 7.08 -16.22 5.67
C LEU A 327 6.48 -17.44 6.35
N HIS A 328 7.17 -18.04 7.34
CA HIS A 328 6.70 -19.21 8.09
C HIS A 328 5.27 -19.03 8.57
N SER A 329 4.44 -20.03 8.39
CA SER A 329 3.01 -19.94 8.68
C SER A 329 2.53 -21.10 9.52
N ASN A 330 1.33 -20.99 10.10
CA ASN A 330 0.69 -22.14 10.74
C ASN A 330 -0.06 -23.00 9.69
N ASP A 331 0.53 -23.14 8.49
CA ASP A 331 0.04 -23.86 7.32
C ASP A 331 1.17 -24.76 6.78
N LEU A 332 0.99 -26.08 6.96
CA LEU A 332 1.99 -27.08 6.60
C LEU A 332 2.35 -27.05 5.11
N PHE A 333 1.38 -26.81 4.24
CA PHE A 333 1.60 -26.80 2.80
C PHE A 333 2.48 -25.63 2.39
N LEU A 334 2.18 -24.43 2.89
CA LEU A 334 2.95 -23.23 2.58
C LEU A 334 4.39 -23.32 3.09
N ASN A 335 4.63 -23.91 4.27
CA ASN A 335 5.99 -24.11 4.75
C ASN A 335 6.75 -25.18 3.95
N GLU A 336 6.05 -26.20 3.43
CA GLU A 336 6.67 -27.15 2.50
C GLU A 336 7.11 -26.43 1.21
N VAL A 337 6.24 -25.58 0.65
CA VAL A 337 6.55 -24.77 -0.54
C VAL A 337 7.71 -23.82 -0.25
N GLU A 338 7.69 -23.11 0.88
CA GLU A 338 8.77 -22.21 1.29
C GLU A 338 10.12 -22.94 1.36
N ASN A 339 10.17 -24.09 2.05
CA ASN A 339 11.37 -24.89 2.21
C ASN A 339 11.92 -25.47 0.89
N LYS A 340 11.07 -25.65 -0.13
CA LYS A 340 11.49 -26.06 -1.47
C LYS A 340 11.97 -24.88 -2.32
N THR A 341 11.34 -23.73 -2.13
CA THR A 341 11.49 -22.55 -3.00
C THR A 341 12.68 -21.70 -2.59
N LEU A 342 12.88 -21.50 -1.29
CA LEU A 342 13.92 -20.62 -0.76
C LEU A 342 15.10 -21.48 -0.27
N ASP A 343 16.16 -21.58 -1.08
CA ASP A 343 17.41 -22.22 -0.65
C ASP A 343 18.09 -21.36 0.42
N ARG A 344 18.11 -21.89 1.64
CA ARG A 344 18.68 -21.24 2.84
C ARG A 344 20.15 -20.84 2.68
N ARG A 345 20.87 -21.42 1.71
CA ARG A 345 22.29 -21.14 1.44
C ARG A 345 22.52 -20.03 0.42
N GLN A 346 21.49 -19.58 -0.29
CA GLN A 346 21.57 -18.62 -1.39
C GLN A 346 21.11 -17.21 -1.03
N LEU A 347 20.90 -16.90 0.25
CA LEU A 347 20.70 -15.53 0.74
C LEU A 347 21.99 -14.71 0.57
N GLN A 348 22.32 -14.36 -0.66
CA GLN A 348 23.28 -13.30 -0.93
C GLN A 348 22.66 -11.98 -0.51
N LYS A 349 23.47 -11.08 0.05
CA LYS A 349 23.11 -9.66 0.18
C LYS A 349 22.93 -9.11 -1.24
N SER A 350 21.75 -9.24 -1.81
CA SER A 350 21.43 -8.58 -3.08
C SER A 350 21.49 -7.08 -2.85
N VAL A 351 22.31 -6.37 -3.63
CA VAL A 351 22.25 -4.92 -3.70
C VAL A 351 20.83 -4.54 -4.10
N ARG A 352 20.21 -3.65 -3.33
CA ARG A 352 18.83 -3.21 -3.59
C ARG A 352 18.84 -2.18 -4.70
N ASN A 353 17.99 -2.38 -5.70
CA ASN A 353 17.89 -1.45 -6.81
C ASN A 353 17.21 -0.16 -6.37
N SER A 354 17.81 0.97 -6.72
CA SER A 354 17.20 2.30 -6.61
C SER A 354 16.08 2.44 -7.63
N SER A 355 14.92 2.91 -7.20
CA SER A 355 13.78 3.14 -8.09
C SER A 355 12.86 4.27 -7.61
N HIS A 356 12.10 4.85 -8.54
CA HIS A 356 11.10 5.88 -8.27
C HIS A 356 9.86 5.51 -9.07
N HIS A 357 8.76 5.31 -8.37
CA HIS A 357 7.48 4.90 -8.95
C HIS A 357 6.44 5.94 -8.62
N GLN A 358 5.78 6.44 -9.67
CA GLN A 358 4.57 7.24 -9.53
C GLN A 358 3.37 6.43 -9.92
N PHE A 359 2.31 6.56 -9.13
CA PHE A 359 1.01 5.94 -9.35
C PHE A 359 -0.06 7.03 -9.42
N PRO A 360 -0.08 7.83 -10.52
CA PRO A 360 -1.00 8.96 -10.62
C PRO A 360 -2.48 8.59 -10.46
N MET A 361 -2.89 7.38 -10.85
CA MET A 361 -4.29 6.96 -10.76
C MET A 361 -4.75 6.73 -9.32
N MET A 362 -3.83 6.48 -8.39
CA MET A 362 -4.15 6.33 -6.96
C MET A 362 -3.42 7.33 -6.05
N ASP A 363 -2.87 8.41 -6.61
CA ASP A 363 -2.20 9.50 -5.89
C ASP A 363 -1.13 8.99 -4.88
N ARG A 364 -0.28 8.05 -5.33
CA ARG A 364 0.83 7.50 -4.54
C ARG A 364 2.16 7.69 -5.24
N VAL A 365 3.22 7.82 -4.45
CA VAL A 365 4.61 7.77 -4.92
C VAL A 365 5.42 6.87 -3.98
N VAL A 366 6.31 6.07 -4.55
CA VAL A 366 7.30 5.29 -3.81
C VAL A 366 8.68 5.61 -4.36
N HIS A 367 9.62 5.85 -3.46
CA HIS A 367 11.01 6.14 -3.78
C HIS A 367 11.93 5.20 -3.01
N HIS A 368 12.49 4.22 -3.72
CA HIS A 368 13.44 3.25 -3.17
C HIS A 368 14.88 3.70 -3.36
N ARG A 369 15.65 3.51 -2.30
CA ARG A 369 17.10 3.59 -2.24
C ARG A 369 17.67 2.35 -1.59
N GLU A 370 18.98 2.27 -1.64
CA GLU A 370 19.73 1.18 -1.00
C GLU A 370 19.32 1.05 0.47
N HIS A 371 19.34 2.16 1.21
CA HIS A 371 19.16 2.17 2.67
C HIS A 371 17.74 2.54 3.13
N PHE A 372 16.91 3.16 2.28
CA PHE A 372 15.56 3.56 2.68
C PHE A 372 14.53 3.38 1.56
N ALA A 373 13.26 3.40 1.95
CA ALA A 373 12.14 3.65 1.04
C ALA A 373 11.28 4.79 1.59
N PHE A 374 10.97 5.76 0.73
CA PHE A 374 10.10 6.88 1.04
C PHE A 374 8.76 6.72 0.31
N GLY A 375 7.69 6.59 1.07
CA GLY A 375 6.32 6.53 0.56
C GLY A 375 5.63 7.88 0.73
N LEU A 376 4.85 8.30 -0.27
CA LEU A 376 4.06 9.53 -0.20
C LEU A 376 2.60 9.21 -0.52
N SER A 377 1.74 9.53 0.45
CA SER A 377 0.30 9.31 0.42
C SER A 377 -0.44 10.64 0.23
N MET A 378 -0.99 10.83 -0.96
CA MET A 378 -1.73 12.05 -1.34
C MET A 378 -3.20 11.73 -1.65
N CYS A 379 -3.99 12.77 -1.83
CA CYS A 379 -5.36 12.64 -2.32
C CYS A 379 -5.76 13.82 -3.21
N SER A 380 -6.82 13.62 -3.98
CA SER A 380 -7.40 14.61 -4.89
C SER A 380 -8.91 14.43 -4.98
N LYS A 381 -9.58 15.01 -5.98
CA LYS A 381 -10.96 14.63 -6.32
C LYS A 381 -11.07 13.20 -6.87
N ARG A 382 -9.97 12.61 -7.34
CA ARG A 382 -9.95 11.26 -7.94
C ARG A 382 -9.89 10.17 -6.88
N THR A 383 -9.19 10.43 -5.77
CA THR A 383 -8.90 9.44 -4.73
C THR A 383 -9.41 9.89 -3.37
N GLY A 384 -9.89 8.95 -2.56
CA GLY A 384 -10.37 9.26 -1.21
C GLY A 384 -9.22 9.58 -0.25
N THR A 385 -9.48 10.48 0.70
CA THR A 385 -8.51 10.78 1.78
C THR A 385 -8.28 9.58 2.70
N PHE A 386 -9.36 8.89 3.05
CA PHE A 386 -9.34 7.67 3.85
C PHE A 386 -10.71 6.99 3.72
N GLU A 387 -10.79 5.74 4.18
CA GLU A 387 -12.06 5.02 4.28
C GLU A 387 -12.39 4.76 5.76
N TYR A 388 -13.62 5.09 6.16
CA TYR A 388 -14.22 4.68 7.43
C TYR A 388 -15.54 3.98 7.14
N MET A 389 -15.59 2.67 7.38
CA MET A 389 -16.78 1.85 7.20
C MET A 389 -16.74 0.66 8.16
N ASN A 390 -17.90 0.11 8.50
CA ASN A 390 -18.04 -1.04 9.42
C ASN A 390 -17.33 -0.84 10.77
N GLY A 391 -17.23 0.41 11.25
CA GLY A 391 -16.53 0.72 12.50
C GLY A 391 -15.00 0.69 12.42
N GLU A 392 -14.42 0.46 11.25
CA GLU A 392 -12.96 0.34 11.03
C GLU A 392 -12.36 1.67 10.54
N ASN A 393 -11.18 2.04 11.05
CA ASN A 393 -10.40 3.24 10.71
C ASN A 393 -11.06 4.57 11.10
N LYS A 394 -11.58 4.61 12.34
CA LYS A 394 -12.31 5.76 12.91
C LYS A 394 -11.56 7.10 12.80
N ARG A 395 -10.22 7.05 12.85
CA ARG A 395 -9.33 8.23 12.95
C ARG A 395 -8.37 8.38 11.77
N GLY A 396 -8.69 7.82 10.61
CA GLY A 396 -7.84 7.87 9.41
C GLY A 396 -7.76 9.22 8.68
N TRP A 397 -8.26 10.32 9.26
CA TRP A 397 -8.56 11.60 8.57
C TRP A 397 -7.42 12.20 7.74
N HIS A 398 -6.18 11.96 8.14
CA HIS A 398 -5.00 12.64 7.60
C HIS A 398 -4.03 11.68 6.89
N THR A 399 -4.37 10.39 6.73
CA THR A 399 -3.45 9.38 6.18
C THR A 399 -3.15 9.53 4.68
N ALA A 400 -3.85 10.42 3.98
CA ALA A 400 -3.54 10.81 2.60
C ALA A 400 -3.43 12.34 2.40
N MET A 401 -3.23 13.10 3.48
CA MET A 401 -3.06 14.57 3.42
C MET A 401 -1.60 14.96 3.18
N GLY A 402 -0.94 14.27 2.24
CA GLY A 402 0.49 14.40 2.01
C GLY A 402 1.30 13.72 3.11
N MET A 403 0.80 12.58 3.62
CA MET A 403 1.49 11.82 4.66
C MET A 403 2.73 11.16 4.04
N THR A 404 3.87 11.31 4.69
CA THR A 404 5.15 10.73 4.27
C THR A 404 5.49 9.54 5.16
N TYR A 405 5.88 8.44 4.54
CA TYR A 405 6.32 7.23 5.20
C TYR A 405 7.80 7.04 4.96
N LEU A 406 8.59 6.83 6.02
CA LEU A 406 10.01 6.57 5.90
C LEU A 406 10.38 5.20 6.47
N TYR A 407 10.76 4.27 5.59
CA TYR A 407 11.21 2.92 5.93
C TYR A 407 12.73 2.86 5.81
N ARG A 408 13.44 2.62 6.93
CA ARG A 408 14.93 2.62 6.98
C ARG A 408 15.56 1.24 7.21
N GLY A 409 14.80 0.16 7.03
CA GLY A 409 15.31 -1.20 7.25
C GLY A 409 14.66 -1.90 8.44
N LYS A 410 15.47 -2.56 9.27
CA LYS A 410 15.06 -3.76 10.02
C LYS A 410 13.89 -3.59 11.01
N ASP A 411 13.58 -2.37 11.39
CA ASP A 411 12.49 -2.06 12.31
C ASP A 411 11.65 -0.92 11.69
N SER A 412 10.48 -1.25 11.13
CA SER A 412 9.59 -0.22 10.57
C SER A 412 9.02 0.61 11.73
N ALA A 413 9.09 1.93 11.62
CA ALA A 413 8.44 2.85 12.55
C ALA A 413 6.90 2.72 12.54
N TYR A 414 6.35 1.89 11.65
CA TYR A 414 4.92 1.67 11.45
C TYR A 414 4.45 0.27 11.91
N GLY A 415 5.32 -0.46 12.60
CA GLY A 415 5.06 -1.82 13.09
C GLY A 415 4.14 -1.91 14.30
N VAL A 416 4.29 -2.99 15.07
CA VAL A 416 3.29 -3.45 16.06
C VAL A 416 2.89 -2.38 17.08
N GLY A 417 1.65 -1.93 16.97
CA GLY A 417 1.04 -0.97 17.90
C GLY A 417 1.19 0.51 17.51
N TYR A 418 1.74 0.83 16.34
CA TYR A 418 1.82 2.21 15.84
C TYR A 418 0.43 2.86 15.74
N TRP A 419 -0.47 2.27 14.96
CA TRP A 419 -1.78 2.85 14.64
C TRP A 419 -2.70 3.16 15.83
N PRO A 420 -2.79 2.32 16.88
CA PRO A 420 -3.59 2.67 18.05
C PRO A 420 -2.95 3.72 18.97
N THR A 421 -1.64 4.01 18.85
CA THR A 421 -0.90 4.87 19.80
C THR A 421 -0.39 6.18 19.21
N VAL A 422 -0.21 6.26 17.89
CA VAL A 422 0.21 7.49 17.20
C VAL A 422 -0.84 8.60 17.37
N ASP A 423 -0.40 9.85 17.50
CA ASP A 423 -1.30 11.01 17.43
C ASP A 423 -1.88 11.15 16.01
N PRO A 424 -3.18 10.85 15.80
CA PRO A 424 -3.76 10.89 14.46
C PRO A 424 -3.93 12.32 13.91
N TYR A 425 -3.74 13.35 14.74
CA TYR A 425 -3.75 14.74 14.32
C TYR A 425 -2.42 15.18 13.75
N ARG A 426 -1.33 14.44 14.00
CA ARG A 426 0.03 14.82 13.60
C ARG A 426 0.71 13.74 12.76
N MET A 427 0.11 13.34 11.65
CA MET A 427 0.74 12.37 10.74
C MET A 427 1.95 13.00 10.02
N PRO A 428 3.10 12.30 9.89
CA PRO A 428 4.31 12.86 9.29
C PRO A 428 4.07 13.39 7.87
N GLY A 429 4.67 14.52 7.53
CA GLY A 429 4.57 15.19 6.22
C GLY A 429 3.28 16.01 6.01
N THR A 430 2.24 15.82 6.83
CA THR A 430 0.95 16.48 6.62
C THR A 430 0.98 17.96 6.97
N THR A 431 0.11 18.74 6.32
CA THR A 431 -0.28 20.08 6.80
C THR A 431 -1.74 20.00 7.21
N VAL A 432 -2.04 20.36 8.46
CA VAL A 432 -3.34 20.12 9.09
C VAL A 432 -3.81 21.35 9.85
N MET A 433 -5.11 21.39 10.16
CA MET A 433 -5.64 22.31 11.15
C MET A 433 -5.71 21.57 12.48
N ASN A 434 -4.97 22.04 13.49
CA ASN A 434 -5.00 21.43 14.82
C ASN A 434 -6.36 21.69 15.49
N LYS A 435 -7.30 20.77 15.27
CA LYS A 435 -8.65 20.78 15.81
C LYS A 435 -9.14 19.35 15.97
N LYS A 436 -9.79 19.10 17.10
CA LYS A 436 -10.48 17.84 17.38
C LYS A 436 -11.51 17.48 16.30
N LEU A 437 -11.44 16.24 15.83
CA LEU A 437 -12.36 15.67 14.84
C LEU A 437 -13.18 14.54 15.49
N ARG A 438 -14.43 14.37 15.02
CA ARG A 438 -15.25 13.20 15.36
C ARG A 438 -14.82 12.00 14.51
N ASN A 439 -15.03 10.79 15.01
CA ASN A 439 -14.80 9.56 14.24
C ASN A 439 -15.45 9.66 12.85
N GLY A 440 -14.69 9.33 11.80
CA GLY A 440 -15.17 9.40 10.42
C GLY A 440 -15.51 10.79 9.90
N ALA A 441 -15.03 11.87 10.55
CA ALA A 441 -15.18 13.23 10.01
C ALA A 441 -14.72 13.30 8.54
N ASN A 442 -15.54 13.93 7.70
CA ASN A 442 -15.21 14.11 6.28
C ASN A 442 -14.07 15.13 6.14
N VAL A 443 -12.95 14.70 5.56
CA VAL A 443 -11.78 15.53 5.27
C VAL A 443 -11.45 15.47 3.77
N GLN A 444 -12.47 15.54 2.92
CA GLN A 444 -12.29 15.47 1.47
C GLN A 444 -11.49 16.67 0.92
N ASN A 445 -10.46 16.37 0.12
CA ASN A 445 -9.74 17.36 -0.67
C ASN A 445 -10.55 17.77 -1.91
N LYS A 446 -10.68 19.08 -2.15
CA LYS A 446 -11.46 19.64 -3.27
C LYS A 446 -10.61 20.02 -4.49
N ARG A 447 -9.35 19.58 -4.55
CA ARG A 447 -8.41 19.95 -5.62
C ARG A 447 -8.06 18.77 -6.52
N ASP A 448 -7.74 19.11 -7.76
CA ASP A 448 -7.37 18.15 -8.80
C ASP A 448 -5.85 18.07 -8.99
N TRP A 449 -5.10 19.12 -8.63
CA TRP A 449 -3.65 19.15 -8.73
C TRP A 449 -3.04 18.25 -7.63
N THR A 450 -2.82 17.00 -7.98
CA THR A 450 -2.12 16.00 -7.18
C THR A 450 -1.42 15.05 -8.13
N GLY A 451 -0.13 14.81 -7.93
CA GLY A 451 0.68 13.99 -8.84
C GLY A 451 2.06 14.61 -9.04
N GLY A 452 2.74 14.24 -10.11
CA GLY A 452 4.14 14.59 -10.29
C GLY A 452 4.74 14.13 -11.61
N THR A 453 6.06 14.14 -11.72
CA THR A 453 6.82 13.72 -12.90
C THR A 453 8.14 13.06 -12.50
N ALA A 454 8.74 12.26 -13.38
CA ALA A 454 9.95 11.49 -13.07
C ALA A 454 10.86 11.34 -14.30
N ILE A 455 12.17 11.32 -14.06
CA ILE A 455 13.22 11.04 -15.05
C ILE A 455 13.98 9.79 -14.61
N GLY A 456 14.08 8.82 -15.51
CA GLY A 456 14.71 7.53 -15.24
C GLY A 456 14.05 6.81 -14.06
N SER A 457 14.82 5.90 -13.44
CA SER A 457 14.39 5.21 -12.21
C SER A 457 14.80 5.97 -10.95
N GLU A 458 15.62 7.01 -11.04
CA GLU A 458 16.22 7.61 -9.85
C GLU A 458 15.55 8.91 -9.42
N PHE A 459 14.91 9.68 -10.28
CA PHE A 459 14.52 11.04 -9.89
C PHE A 459 13.04 11.29 -10.14
N GLY A 460 12.40 11.96 -9.19
CA GLY A 460 11.02 12.36 -9.37
C GLY A 460 10.60 13.49 -8.48
N THR A 461 9.43 14.04 -8.79
CA THR A 461 8.80 15.13 -8.05
C THR A 461 7.34 14.80 -7.87
N ALA A 462 6.73 15.30 -6.81
CA ALA A 462 5.31 15.15 -6.54
C ALA A 462 4.78 16.36 -5.79
N GLY A 463 3.51 16.67 -5.94
CA GLY A 463 2.87 17.67 -5.11
C GLY A 463 1.37 17.47 -4.99
N MET A 464 0.78 18.24 -4.09
CA MET A 464 -0.63 18.18 -3.77
C MET A 464 -1.12 19.57 -3.38
N GLU A 465 -2.15 20.06 -4.08
CA GLU A 465 -2.91 21.23 -3.66
C GLU A 465 -4.01 20.77 -2.69
N ILE A 466 -4.15 21.46 -1.56
CA ILE A 466 -5.15 21.19 -0.54
C ILE A 466 -6.18 22.31 -0.54
N ALA A 467 -7.46 21.94 -0.54
CA ALA A 467 -8.55 22.82 -0.10
C ALA A 467 -9.62 22.01 0.61
N LEU A 468 -9.74 22.23 1.92
CA LEU A 468 -10.67 21.50 2.80
C LEU A 468 -11.87 22.36 3.20
N ALA A 469 -12.95 21.71 3.65
CA ALA A 469 -14.15 22.39 4.13
C ALA A 469 -13.93 23.19 5.43
N ASN A 470 -12.92 22.86 6.22
CA ASN A 470 -12.54 23.59 7.44
C ASN A 470 -11.77 24.90 7.15
N GLY A 471 -11.53 25.22 5.87
CA GLY A 471 -10.84 26.43 5.44
C GLY A 471 -9.35 26.27 5.15
N LEU A 472 -8.73 25.13 5.53
CA LEU A 472 -7.33 24.86 5.23
C LEU A 472 -7.08 24.85 3.72
N LYS A 473 -6.16 25.70 3.28
CA LYS A 473 -5.55 25.69 1.96
C LYS A 473 -4.04 25.54 2.11
N ALA A 474 -3.42 24.82 1.19
CA ALA A 474 -1.97 24.70 1.09
C ALA A 474 -1.58 24.18 -0.30
N LYS A 475 -0.36 24.46 -0.73
CA LYS A 475 0.30 23.78 -1.86
C LYS A 475 1.53 23.10 -1.27
N LYS A 476 1.71 21.81 -1.53
CA LYS A 476 2.82 21.01 -0.98
C LYS A 476 3.57 20.34 -2.12
N SER A 477 4.90 20.42 -2.10
CA SER A 477 5.76 19.71 -3.05
C SER A 477 6.79 18.86 -2.32
N TRP A 478 7.13 17.74 -2.93
CA TRP A 478 8.22 16.85 -2.58
C TRP A 478 9.09 16.66 -3.84
N PHE A 479 10.39 16.90 -3.73
CA PHE A 479 11.36 16.67 -4.79
C PHE A 479 12.32 15.58 -4.32
N MET A 480 12.31 14.43 -4.97
CA MET A 480 13.03 13.22 -4.55
C MET A 480 14.24 13.01 -5.48
N PHE A 481 15.39 13.52 -5.03
CA PHE A 481 16.64 13.62 -5.80
C PHE A 481 17.71 12.72 -5.20
N GLY A 482 17.82 11.46 -5.65
CA GLY A 482 18.78 10.55 -5.03
C GLY A 482 18.37 10.27 -3.59
N ASP A 483 19.30 10.45 -2.67
CA ASP A 483 19.08 10.30 -1.23
C ASP A 483 18.57 11.58 -0.54
N VAL A 484 18.25 12.62 -1.31
CA VAL A 484 17.83 13.93 -0.80
C VAL A 484 16.36 14.19 -1.16
N ILE A 485 15.55 14.58 -0.18
CA ILE A 485 14.13 14.86 -0.37
C ILE A 485 13.84 16.29 0.06
N VAL A 486 13.48 17.17 -0.87
CA VAL A 486 13.16 18.57 -0.58
C VAL A 486 11.65 18.75 -0.46
N CYS A 487 11.20 19.26 0.69
CA CYS A 487 9.80 19.44 1.02
C CYS A 487 9.46 20.92 1.09
N LEU A 488 8.58 21.39 0.20
CA LEU A 488 8.13 22.79 0.16
C LEU A 488 6.63 22.89 0.47
N GLY A 489 6.25 23.96 1.12
CA GLY A 489 4.86 24.33 1.32
C GLY A 489 4.63 25.83 1.18
N SER A 490 3.52 26.21 0.55
CA SER A 490 3.08 27.60 0.42
C SER A 490 1.56 27.73 0.49
N GLY A 491 1.07 28.96 0.60
CA GLY A 491 -0.35 29.28 0.61
C GLY A 491 -1.09 28.71 1.81
N ILE A 492 -0.35 28.42 2.90
CA ILE A 492 -0.88 27.77 4.09
C ILE A 492 -1.78 28.75 4.82
N SER A 493 -3.08 28.49 4.81
CA SER A 493 -4.07 29.41 5.34
C SER A 493 -5.17 28.66 6.08
N CYS A 494 -5.08 28.66 7.40
CA CYS A 494 -6.18 28.50 8.36
C CYS A 494 -5.68 28.89 9.76
N PRO A 495 -6.57 29.12 10.75
CA PRO A 495 -6.16 29.20 12.14
C PRO A 495 -5.50 27.89 12.61
N ASN A 496 -4.51 27.96 13.49
CA ASN A 496 -3.83 26.80 14.09
C ASN A 496 -3.37 25.77 13.05
N ALA A 497 -2.85 26.24 11.91
CA ALA A 497 -2.25 25.38 10.92
C ALA A 497 -0.92 24.83 11.45
N GLU A 498 -0.69 23.54 11.31
CA GLU A 498 0.57 22.88 11.63
C GLU A 498 1.08 22.16 10.38
N THR A 499 2.40 22.07 10.23
CA THR A 499 3.03 21.09 9.32
C THR A 499 3.90 20.18 10.15
N ILE A 500 3.68 18.87 9.98
CA ILE A 500 4.37 17.84 10.72
C ILE A 500 5.55 17.37 9.88
N LEU A 501 6.75 17.51 10.40
CA LEU A 501 7.96 17.08 9.72
C LEU A 501 8.27 15.63 10.04
N GLU A 502 8.01 15.22 11.29
CA GLU A 502 8.20 13.85 11.75
C GLU A 502 7.22 13.50 12.89
N ASN A 503 6.79 12.25 12.96
CA ASN A 503 6.08 11.64 14.08
C ASN A 503 6.35 10.13 14.04
N ARG A 504 7.53 9.77 14.52
CA ARG A 504 8.08 8.41 14.43
C ARG A 504 7.92 7.69 15.76
N MET A 505 7.44 6.45 15.69
CA MET A 505 7.48 5.54 16.83
C MET A 505 8.93 5.11 17.06
N ILE A 506 9.39 5.24 18.29
CA ILE A 506 10.72 4.84 18.72
C ILE A 506 10.67 3.40 19.17
N GLN A 507 11.60 2.57 18.68
CA GLN A 507 11.65 1.17 19.06
C GLN A 507 11.98 1.02 20.55
N GLN A 508 11.46 -0.06 21.14
CA GLN A 508 11.80 -0.43 22.50
C GLN A 508 13.32 -0.68 22.58
N ASP A 509 13.98 -0.09 23.59
CA ASP A 509 15.43 -0.15 23.81
C ASP A 509 16.31 0.60 22.78
N ALA A 510 15.71 1.39 21.89
CA ALA A 510 16.47 2.25 20.97
C ALA A 510 17.33 3.28 21.73
N ASN A 511 18.54 3.53 21.24
CA ASN A 511 19.40 4.59 21.76
C ASN A 511 19.07 5.89 21.03
N LEU A 512 17.92 6.49 21.36
CA LEU A 512 17.46 7.71 20.71
C LEU A 512 18.44 8.86 20.97
N GLN A 513 19.00 9.38 19.89
CA GLN A 513 19.69 10.67 19.84
C GLN A 513 18.89 11.59 18.95
N CYS A 514 18.46 12.73 19.49
CA CYS A 514 17.88 13.82 18.72
C CYS A 514 18.74 15.05 19.00
N LEU A 515 19.44 15.51 17.98
CA LEU A 515 20.33 16.66 18.04
C LEU A 515 19.73 17.80 17.21
N ILE A 516 19.68 18.99 17.79
CA ILE A 516 19.21 20.21 17.13
C ILE A 516 20.34 21.22 17.24
N ASP A 517 20.86 21.66 16.10
CA ASP A 517 22.07 22.48 16.01
C ASP A 517 23.20 21.98 16.95
N ASP A 518 23.75 22.85 17.81
CA ASP A 518 24.79 22.50 18.78
C ASP A 518 24.19 21.81 20.03
N TRP A 519 23.95 20.49 19.90
CA TRP A 519 23.77 19.49 20.98
C TRP A 519 22.57 19.62 21.92
N VAL A 520 21.46 20.23 21.52
CA VAL A 520 20.24 20.13 22.33
C VAL A 520 19.68 18.70 22.26
N ARG A 521 19.87 17.92 23.34
CA ARG A 521 19.28 16.59 23.54
C ARG A 521 17.82 16.75 23.98
N VAL A 522 16.94 15.93 23.43
CA VAL A 522 15.52 15.86 23.84
C VAL A 522 15.31 14.64 24.72
N ASP A 523 14.95 14.86 25.99
CA ASP A 523 14.68 13.77 26.93
C ASP A 523 13.22 13.30 26.89
N LYS A 524 12.95 12.11 27.43
CA LYS A 524 11.58 11.54 27.44
C LYS A 524 10.66 12.40 28.30
N ASN A 525 9.47 12.68 27.77
CA ASN A 525 8.44 13.60 28.29
C ASN A 525 8.82 15.08 28.23
N GLU A 526 9.81 15.44 27.42
CA GLU A 526 10.17 16.82 27.15
C GLU A 526 9.47 17.34 25.88
N GLN A 527 9.10 18.61 25.92
CA GLN A 527 8.70 19.37 24.74
C GLN A 527 9.55 20.63 24.66
N LEU A 528 10.27 20.78 23.56
CA LEU A 528 11.11 21.93 23.25
C LEU A 528 10.48 22.77 22.15
N MET A 529 10.72 24.08 22.23
CA MET A 529 10.46 25.04 21.17
C MET A 529 11.78 25.72 20.83
N ILE A 530 12.19 25.60 19.56
CA ILE A 530 13.44 26.14 19.04
C ILE A 530 13.11 27.10 17.92
N GLU A 531 13.66 28.32 18.00
CA GLU A 531 13.52 29.31 16.95
C GLU A 531 14.67 29.21 15.96
N ASN A 532 14.32 29.13 14.68
CA ASN A 532 15.22 29.19 13.53
C ASN A 532 16.38 28.19 13.56
N PRO A 533 16.14 26.91 13.89
CA PRO A 533 17.20 25.91 13.84
C PRO A 533 17.73 25.76 12.42
N LYS A 534 18.99 25.39 12.25
CA LYS A 534 19.59 25.13 10.93
C LYS A 534 19.56 23.66 10.57
N LYS A 535 19.70 22.77 11.55
CA LYS A 535 19.63 21.32 11.35
C LYS A 535 18.98 20.59 12.52
N LEU A 536 18.46 19.40 12.21
CA LEU A 536 18.03 18.40 13.18
C LEU A 536 18.50 17.02 12.70
N TRP A 537 19.04 16.21 13.60
CA TRP A 537 19.49 14.85 13.30
C TRP A 537 18.93 13.87 14.33
N ILE A 538 18.31 12.80 13.84
CA ILE A 538 17.70 11.75 14.68
C ILE A 538 18.35 10.40 14.37
N SER A 539 18.90 9.74 15.38
CA SER A 539 19.32 8.34 15.31
C SER A 539 18.66 7.52 16.41
N GLU A 540 18.34 6.26 16.10
CA GLU A 540 17.78 5.27 17.05
C GLU A 540 18.78 4.15 17.34
N ASP A 541 19.90 4.12 16.62
CA ASP A 541 20.91 3.07 16.66
C ASP A 541 22.28 3.64 17.05
N MET A 542 23.19 2.74 17.43
CA MET A 542 24.62 3.04 17.55
C MET A 542 25.30 3.22 16.17
N GLU A 543 24.59 3.04 15.06
CA GLU A 543 25.10 3.34 13.72
C GLU A 543 25.30 4.85 13.56
N GLU A 544 26.40 5.25 12.93
CA GLU A 544 26.75 6.66 12.69
C GLU A 544 25.75 7.41 11.80
N LYS A 545 24.74 6.74 11.19
CA LYS A 545 23.82 7.32 10.20
C LYS A 545 22.35 7.30 10.64
N GLY A 546 21.82 8.50 10.86
CA GLY A 546 20.44 8.79 11.24
C GLY A 546 19.60 9.39 10.10
N THR A 547 18.50 10.02 10.49
CA THR A 547 17.66 10.89 9.64
C THR A 547 18.06 12.34 9.90
N GLY A 548 18.58 13.02 8.90
CA GLY A 548 18.92 14.43 8.94
C GLY A 548 17.83 15.30 8.34
N ILE A 549 17.62 16.49 8.90
CA ILE A 549 16.74 17.52 8.38
C ILE A 549 17.53 18.83 8.36
N TYR A 550 17.64 19.46 7.20
CA TYR A 550 18.15 20.82 7.02
C TYR A 550 16.99 21.80 6.87
N PHE A 551 17.11 22.98 7.45
CA PHE A 551 16.12 24.06 7.40
C PHE A 551 16.66 25.27 6.60
N PRO A 552 16.33 25.37 5.29
CA PRO A 552 16.70 26.51 4.45
C PRO A 552 15.98 27.82 4.81
N GLN A 553 14.86 27.71 5.53
CA GLN A 553 14.02 28.83 5.96
C GLN A 553 14.01 28.85 7.49
N ASP A 554 13.98 30.06 8.05
CA ASP A 554 13.69 30.28 9.46
C ASP A 554 12.29 29.77 9.82
N LEU A 555 12.24 28.87 10.82
CA LEU A 555 11.02 28.20 11.30
C LEU A 555 10.98 28.20 12.82
N LYS A 556 9.77 28.25 13.38
CA LYS A 556 9.53 27.91 14.78
C LYS A 556 9.30 26.40 14.87
N LEU A 557 10.27 25.67 15.38
CA LEU A 557 10.26 24.22 15.47
C LEU A 557 9.83 23.77 16.86
N PHE A 558 8.91 22.82 16.92
CA PHE A 558 8.54 22.14 18.13
C PHE A 558 9.00 20.69 18.04
N VAL A 559 9.63 20.20 19.10
CA VAL A 559 10.10 18.83 19.22
C VAL A 559 9.58 18.25 20.52
N GLN A 560 8.93 17.10 20.46
CA GLN A 560 8.33 16.44 21.61
C GLN A 560 8.69 14.96 21.60
N PHE A 561 9.23 14.46 22.71
CA PHE A 561 9.44 13.04 22.92
C PHE A 561 8.54 12.58 24.06
N GLU A 562 7.55 11.73 23.79
CA GLU A 562 6.57 11.30 24.80
C GLU A 562 6.14 9.83 24.62
N GLU A 563 5.70 9.22 25.71
CA GLU A 563 4.97 7.95 25.66
C GLU A 563 3.49 8.21 25.38
N ARG A 564 2.92 7.51 24.40
CA ARG A 564 1.50 7.55 24.08
C ARG A 564 0.87 6.20 24.32
N SER A 565 -0.31 6.21 24.94
CA SER A 565 -1.13 5.01 25.13
C SER A 565 -2.43 5.06 24.35
N GLY A 566 -2.83 3.92 23.80
CA GLY A 566 -4.11 3.74 23.12
C GLY A 566 -4.45 2.27 22.89
N SER A 567 -5.66 2.00 22.41
CA SER A 567 -6.16 0.63 22.21
C SER A 567 -6.67 0.46 20.79
N TRP A 568 -6.63 -0.75 20.24
CA TRP A 568 -7.16 -1.00 18.89
C TRP A 568 -8.66 -0.69 18.79
N ILE A 569 -9.43 -0.86 19.87
CA ILE A 569 -10.85 -0.51 19.92
C ILE A 569 -11.11 0.99 19.64
N ASP A 570 -10.14 1.86 19.94
CA ASP A 570 -10.23 3.30 19.74
C ASP A 570 -10.29 3.69 18.26
N ILE A 571 -9.75 2.84 17.39
CA ILE A 571 -9.68 3.04 15.94
C ILE A 571 -10.50 2.01 15.15
N ASN A 572 -10.91 0.90 15.77
CA ASN A 572 -11.69 -0.18 15.16
C ASN A 572 -12.68 -0.81 16.14
N GLU A 573 -13.98 -0.80 15.88
CA GLU A 573 -15.01 -1.30 16.82
C GLU A 573 -14.84 -2.76 17.25
N SER A 574 -14.23 -3.61 16.41
CA SER A 574 -13.97 -5.02 16.73
C SER A 574 -12.55 -5.26 17.24
N GLY A 575 -11.77 -4.21 17.52
CA GLY A 575 -10.41 -4.33 18.04
C GLY A 575 -10.38 -4.66 19.55
N PRO A 576 -9.29 -5.25 20.05
CA PRO A 576 -9.10 -5.46 21.48
C PRO A 576 -9.07 -4.13 22.24
N ALA A 577 -9.55 -4.16 23.49
CA ALA A 577 -9.62 -3.01 24.39
C ALA A 577 -8.38 -2.85 25.28
N ASP A 578 -7.43 -3.80 25.22
CA ASP A 578 -6.18 -3.71 25.96
C ASP A 578 -5.36 -2.51 25.48
N LYS A 579 -4.81 -1.77 26.45
CA LYS A 579 -3.97 -0.61 26.19
C LYS A 579 -2.57 -1.04 25.77
N LEU A 580 -2.05 -0.36 24.76
CA LEU A 580 -0.66 -0.41 24.33
C LEU A 580 -0.04 0.96 24.60
N SER A 581 1.24 0.97 25.02
CA SER A 581 2.06 2.18 25.12
C SER A 581 3.22 2.10 24.13
N ARG A 582 3.52 3.22 23.46
CA ARG A 582 4.65 3.38 22.55
C ARG A 582 5.26 4.77 22.71
N ASP A 583 6.56 4.84 22.52
CA ASP A 583 7.31 6.10 22.58
C ASP A 583 7.34 6.75 21.20
N PHE A 584 7.18 8.07 21.13
CA PHE A 584 7.14 8.83 19.88
C PHE A 584 7.97 10.10 19.96
N LEU A 585 8.79 10.33 18.93
CA LEU A 585 9.41 11.63 18.67
C LEU A 585 8.61 12.35 17.59
N THR A 586 8.04 13.51 17.93
CA THR A 586 7.23 14.35 17.04
C THR A 586 7.91 15.68 16.80
N VAL A 587 8.02 16.09 15.54
CA VAL A 587 8.63 17.34 15.10
C VAL A 587 7.63 18.07 14.19
N TRP A 588 7.28 19.31 14.54
CA TRP A 588 6.35 20.12 13.75
C TRP A 588 6.68 21.61 13.78
N THR A 589 6.06 22.35 12.86
CA THR A 589 6.07 23.82 12.87
C THR A 589 4.64 24.36 12.79
N GLU A 590 4.40 25.46 13.48
CA GLU A 590 3.12 26.16 13.51
C GLU A 590 3.12 27.31 12.49
N HIS A 591 1.95 27.54 11.88
CA HIS A 591 1.76 28.53 10.83
C HIS A 591 0.86 29.65 11.32
N GLU A 592 1.36 30.88 11.24
CA GLU A 592 0.55 32.06 11.43
C GLU A 592 -0.42 32.25 10.26
N LYS A 593 -1.61 32.77 10.53
CA LYS A 593 -2.55 33.13 9.46
C LYS A 593 -2.08 34.43 8.80
N ARG A 594 -1.52 34.33 7.59
CA ARG A 594 -1.06 35.48 6.78
C ARG A 594 -1.99 35.72 5.58
N MET A 595 -2.01 36.96 5.06
CA MET A 595 -2.85 37.35 3.92
C MET A 595 -2.58 36.48 2.68
N ASN A 596 -1.31 36.19 2.39
CA ASN A 596 -0.88 35.35 1.26
C ASN A 596 -0.63 33.88 1.66
N GLY A 597 -0.97 33.50 2.89
CA GLY A 597 -0.60 32.22 3.49
C GLY A 597 0.85 32.18 3.97
N SER A 598 1.13 31.21 4.84
CA SER A 598 2.48 30.92 5.33
C SER A 598 3.19 29.89 4.44
N THR A 599 4.51 29.78 4.60
CA THR A 599 5.37 28.86 3.87
C THR A 599 6.19 28.01 4.84
N TYR A 600 6.60 26.82 4.40
CA TYR A 600 7.71 26.07 5.00
C TYR A 600 8.64 25.55 3.91
N SER A 601 9.88 25.27 4.31
CA SER A 601 10.80 24.44 3.54
C SER A 601 11.72 23.66 4.46
N TYR A 602 11.95 22.38 4.15
CA TYR A 602 12.96 21.55 4.80
C TYR A 602 13.51 20.53 3.81
N VAL A 603 14.73 20.07 4.05
CA VAL A 603 15.40 19.03 3.25
C VAL A 603 15.64 17.83 4.14
N LEU A 604 15.07 16.69 3.76
CA LEU A 604 15.18 15.42 4.47
C LEU A 604 16.29 14.57 3.84
N PHE A 605 17.16 14.07 4.70
CA PHE A 605 18.21 13.10 4.41
C PHE A 605 17.93 11.83 5.20
N PRO A 606 17.27 10.83 4.60
CA PRO A 606 16.87 9.63 5.34
C PRO A 606 18.02 8.78 5.88
N HIS A 607 19.25 8.95 5.39
CA HIS A 607 20.39 8.15 5.81
C HIS A 607 21.69 8.96 5.71
N ILE A 608 21.99 9.74 6.75
CA ILE A 608 23.15 10.65 6.81
C ILE A 608 23.78 10.64 8.20
N THR A 609 25.09 10.87 8.29
CA THR A 609 25.77 11.12 9.57
C THR A 609 25.48 12.53 10.08
N GLU A 610 25.68 12.77 11.38
CA GLU A 610 25.62 14.11 11.94
C GLU A 610 26.69 15.02 11.29
N ASP A 611 27.93 14.53 11.20
CA ASP A 611 29.07 15.26 10.62
C ASP A 611 28.83 15.65 9.15
N ASP A 612 28.30 14.76 8.32
CA ASP A 612 28.04 15.06 6.92
C ASP A 612 26.85 16.00 6.75
N LEU A 613 25.84 15.92 7.62
CA LEU A 613 24.77 16.91 7.67
C LEU A 613 25.31 18.29 8.05
N SER A 614 26.22 18.36 9.03
CA SER A 614 26.90 19.60 9.44
C SER A 614 27.66 20.23 8.27
N LYS A 615 28.47 19.44 7.55
CA LYS A 615 29.19 19.92 6.35
C LYS A 615 28.23 20.39 5.27
N PHE A 616 27.11 19.71 5.07
CA PHE A 616 26.09 20.13 4.10
C PHE A 616 25.46 21.48 4.47
N VAL A 617 25.24 21.75 5.76
CA VAL A 617 24.65 23.01 6.24
C VAL A 617 25.60 24.20 5.99
N GLU A 618 26.91 23.97 6.04
CA GLU A 618 27.93 25.00 5.75
C GLU A 618 27.98 25.37 4.27
N ASP A 619 27.77 24.42 3.36
CA ASP A 619 27.72 24.63 1.91
C ASP A 619 26.55 23.88 1.24
N PRO A 620 25.30 24.38 1.38
CA PRO A 620 24.12 23.67 0.90
C PRO A 620 24.07 23.61 -0.63
N THR A 621 24.04 22.40 -1.19
CA THR A 621 23.96 22.21 -2.65
C THR A 621 22.54 22.21 -3.20
N VAL A 622 21.55 22.23 -2.30
CA VAL A 622 20.13 22.41 -2.61
C VAL A 622 19.79 23.89 -2.56
N CYS A 623 19.26 24.42 -3.66
CA CYS A 623 18.81 25.82 -3.75
C CYS A 623 17.32 25.89 -4.09
N ILE A 624 16.55 26.55 -3.22
CA ILE A 624 15.12 26.85 -3.45
C ILE A 624 15.04 28.09 -4.33
N LEU A 625 14.65 27.89 -5.59
CA LEU A 625 14.53 28.95 -6.60
C LEU A 625 13.23 29.76 -6.41
N GLU A 626 12.15 29.08 -6.02
CA GLU A 626 10.88 29.71 -5.62
C GLU A 626 10.07 28.81 -4.70
N ASN A 627 9.48 29.40 -3.67
CA ASN A 627 8.46 28.76 -2.82
C ASN A 627 7.27 29.73 -2.67
N SER A 628 6.48 29.84 -3.73
CA SER A 628 5.34 30.75 -3.81
C SER A 628 4.04 29.98 -4.10
N ASN A 629 2.91 30.69 -3.98
CA ASN A 629 1.62 30.14 -4.37
C ASN A 629 1.56 29.82 -5.88
N GLU A 630 2.41 30.40 -6.72
CA GLU A 630 2.39 30.17 -8.17
C GLU A 630 3.33 29.06 -8.60
N VAL A 631 4.52 29.00 -7.99
CA VAL A 631 5.58 28.06 -8.35
C VAL A 631 6.30 27.54 -7.12
N HIS A 632 6.52 26.23 -7.08
CA HIS A 632 7.56 25.62 -6.27
C HIS A 632 8.69 25.18 -7.20
N ALA A 633 9.92 25.65 -6.96
CA ALA A 633 11.07 25.31 -7.78
C ALA A 633 12.32 25.10 -6.92
N VAL A 634 13.04 24.00 -7.19
CA VAL A 634 14.25 23.59 -6.47
C VAL A 634 15.30 23.13 -7.46
N SER A 635 16.56 23.48 -7.21
CA SER A 635 17.73 22.96 -7.91
C SER A 635 18.64 22.21 -6.95
N ILE A 636 19.31 21.16 -7.45
CA ILE A 636 20.41 20.49 -6.75
C ILE A 636 21.61 20.42 -7.69
N GLN A 637 22.62 21.26 -7.43
CA GLN A 637 23.71 21.49 -8.37
C GLN A 637 24.57 20.24 -8.59
N GLN A 638 24.82 19.47 -7.53
CA GLN A 638 25.62 18.23 -7.60
C GLN A 638 25.03 17.19 -8.55
N LEU A 639 23.70 17.13 -8.66
CA LEU A 639 23.01 16.19 -9.56
C LEU A 639 22.56 16.84 -10.87
N GLN A 640 22.78 18.15 -11.05
CA GLN A 640 22.35 18.90 -12.22
C GLN A 640 20.84 18.75 -12.49
N LEU A 641 20.04 18.74 -11.42
CA LEU A 641 18.59 18.54 -11.47
C LEU A 641 17.83 19.78 -11.02
N ILE A 642 16.69 20.02 -11.68
CA ILE A 642 15.74 21.08 -11.32
C ILE A 642 14.32 20.54 -11.38
N GLY A 643 13.59 20.66 -10.29
CA GLY A 643 12.17 20.37 -10.22
C GLY A 643 11.36 21.65 -10.17
N ILE A 644 10.27 21.72 -10.93
CA ILE A 644 9.38 22.88 -11.01
C ILE A 644 7.92 22.41 -11.01
N HIS A 645 7.12 22.94 -10.09
CA HIS A 645 5.66 22.77 -10.09
C HIS A 645 5.01 24.13 -10.33
N PHE A 646 4.30 24.25 -11.45
CA PHE A 646 3.42 25.37 -11.74
C PHE A 646 2.00 25.03 -11.25
N TRP A 647 1.44 25.91 -10.43
CA TRP A 647 0.19 25.62 -9.72
C TRP A 647 -1.06 26.18 -10.40
N GLU A 648 -0.93 27.28 -11.15
CA GLU A 648 -2.08 28.08 -11.57
C GLU A 648 -2.30 28.08 -13.08
N HIS A 649 -3.54 28.27 -13.52
CA HIS A 649 -3.92 28.41 -14.93
C HIS A 649 -3.61 29.82 -15.47
N ARG A 650 -2.36 30.24 -15.33
CA ARG A 650 -1.87 31.54 -15.82
C ARG A 650 -0.43 31.42 -16.31
N LYS A 651 -0.03 32.37 -17.17
CA LYS A 651 1.36 32.48 -17.60
C LYS A 651 2.25 32.74 -16.39
N LYS A 652 3.29 31.92 -16.21
CA LYS A 652 4.31 32.11 -15.19
C LYS A 652 5.68 31.67 -15.70
N ASN A 653 6.69 32.47 -15.39
CA ASN A 653 8.08 32.24 -15.77
C ASN A 653 8.85 31.65 -14.57
N MET A 654 9.76 30.73 -14.85
CA MET A 654 10.76 30.20 -13.94
C MET A 654 12.08 30.01 -14.71
N GLY A 655 12.97 31.00 -14.63
CA GLY A 655 14.16 31.05 -15.47
C GLY A 655 13.80 30.98 -16.95
N ALA A 656 14.44 30.07 -17.69
CA ALA A 656 14.21 29.85 -19.11
C ALA A 656 12.91 29.09 -19.45
N VAL A 657 12.13 28.67 -18.45
CA VAL A 657 10.88 27.92 -18.63
C VAL A 657 9.69 28.82 -18.34
N THR A 658 8.79 28.97 -19.31
CA THR A 658 7.48 29.62 -19.11
C THR A 658 6.38 28.60 -19.29
N ALA A 659 5.48 28.46 -18.31
CA ALA A 659 4.28 27.64 -18.43
C ALA A 659 3.02 28.52 -18.52
N TYR A 660 2.03 28.09 -19.29
CA TYR A 660 0.73 28.79 -19.44
C TYR A 660 -0.39 28.12 -18.63
N GLY A 661 -0.06 27.12 -17.84
CA GLY A 661 -0.98 26.38 -16.99
C GLY A 661 -0.23 25.48 -16.00
N PRO A 662 -0.98 24.72 -15.19
CA PRO A 662 -0.37 23.86 -14.20
C PRO A 662 0.45 22.75 -14.84
N ALA A 663 1.61 22.44 -14.28
CA ALA A 663 2.49 21.40 -14.78
C ALA A 663 3.46 20.96 -13.68
N ALA A 664 3.85 19.68 -13.71
CA ALA A 664 5.04 19.23 -13.01
C ALA A 664 6.16 18.99 -14.03
N ILE A 665 7.33 19.56 -13.78
CA ILE A 665 8.49 19.50 -14.67
C ILE A 665 9.70 19.07 -13.83
N LEU A 666 10.43 18.08 -14.33
CA LEU A 666 11.75 17.72 -13.85
C LEU A 666 12.72 17.88 -15.02
N ILE A 667 13.85 18.53 -14.78
CA ILE A 667 14.88 18.84 -15.76
C ILE A 667 16.18 18.23 -15.27
N LYS A 668 16.85 17.44 -16.11
CA LYS A 668 18.20 16.94 -15.89
C LYS A 668 19.13 17.49 -16.95
N ASP A 669 20.20 18.14 -16.51
CA ASP A 669 21.23 18.65 -17.39
C ASP A 669 22.35 17.61 -17.55
N ASN A 670 22.52 17.13 -18.79
CA ASN A 670 23.49 16.11 -19.19
C ASN A 670 24.66 16.70 -20.00
N GLY A 671 25.00 17.98 -19.82
CA GLY A 671 26.12 18.63 -20.52
C GLY A 671 25.66 19.41 -21.75
N ASP A 672 25.55 18.79 -22.92
CA ASP A 672 25.07 19.50 -24.13
C ASP A 672 23.55 19.36 -24.32
N GLU A 673 22.93 18.42 -23.60
CA GLU A 673 21.51 18.07 -23.68
C GLU A 673 20.81 18.26 -22.33
N LEU A 674 19.57 18.72 -22.38
CA LEU A 674 18.63 18.74 -21.26
C LEU A 674 17.54 17.70 -21.50
N GLU A 675 17.35 16.82 -20.51
CA GLU A 675 16.23 15.89 -20.46
C GLU A 675 15.13 16.47 -19.57
N LEU A 676 13.91 16.54 -20.10
CA LEU A 676 12.75 17.09 -19.41
C LEU A 676 11.66 16.01 -19.30
N ALA A 677 11.14 15.81 -18.11
CA ALA A 677 9.91 15.06 -17.88
C ALA A 677 8.78 16.02 -17.50
N ILE A 678 7.71 16.06 -18.28
CA ILE A 678 6.62 17.02 -18.11
C ILE A 678 5.29 16.28 -18.00
N SER A 679 4.51 16.57 -16.97
CA SER A 679 3.19 15.95 -16.76
C SER A 679 2.11 16.99 -16.41
N ASP A 680 0.84 16.58 -16.56
CA ASP A 680 -0.33 17.26 -16.04
C ASP A 680 -0.85 16.56 -14.77
N PRO A 681 -0.49 17.02 -13.55
CA PRO A 681 -0.99 16.46 -12.31
C PRO A 681 -2.51 16.63 -12.12
N THR A 682 -3.15 17.54 -12.87
CA THR A 682 -4.61 17.74 -12.76
C THR A 682 -5.38 16.62 -13.46
N MET A 683 -4.79 16.01 -14.50
CA MET A 683 -5.45 15.11 -15.45
C MET A 683 -6.71 15.70 -16.10
N LYS A 684 -6.80 17.03 -16.21
CA LYS A 684 -7.95 17.75 -16.79
C LYS A 684 -7.57 18.53 -18.04
N GLN A 685 -6.28 18.74 -18.28
CA GLN A 685 -5.83 19.50 -19.43
C GLN A 685 -5.85 18.63 -20.68
N LYS A 686 -6.21 19.24 -21.81
CA LYS A 686 -6.01 18.61 -23.13
C LYS A 686 -4.56 18.71 -23.56
N GLU A 687 -3.96 19.85 -23.26
CA GLU A 687 -2.61 20.20 -23.65
C GLU A 687 -1.91 21.06 -22.58
N ILE A 688 -0.59 20.93 -22.48
CA ILE A 688 0.28 21.87 -21.74
C ILE A 688 1.01 22.73 -22.76
N ARG A 689 0.85 24.04 -22.64
CA ARG A 689 1.59 25.03 -23.43
C ARG A 689 2.72 25.61 -22.60
N MET A 690 3.91 25.64 -23.17
CA MET A 690 5.09 26.18 -22.53
C MET A 690 6.02 26.86 -23.54
N VAL A 691 6.91 27.71 -23.05
CA VAL A 691 8.00 28.30 -23.83
C VAL A 691 9.33 27.98 -23.15
N LEU A 692 10.29 27.52 -23.95
CA LEU A 692 11.68 27.35 -23.54
C LEU A 692 12.55 28.38 -24.27
N ARG A 693 13.40 29.11 -23.53
CA ARG A 693 14.40 30.03 -24.10
C ARG A 693 15.78 29.39 -24.12
N GLN A 694 16.65 29.85 -25.03
CA GLN A 694 18.06 29.42 -25.13
C GLN A 694 18.24 27.90 -25.35
N MET A 695 17.31 27.30 -26.08
CA MET A 695 17.32 25.88 -26.40
C MET A 695 17.13 25.63 -27.90
N ASP A 696 17.59 24.48 -28.34
CA ASP A 696 17.20 23.84 -29.59
C ASP A 696 16.61 22.46 -29.33
N ILE A 697 15.86 21.93 -30.30
CA ILE A 697 15.24 20.63 -30.19
C ILE A 697 16.28 19.54 -30.49
N ALA A 698 16.44 18.56 -29.61
CA ALA A 698 17.21 17.36 -29.94
C ALA A 698 16.31 16.33 -30.64
N ALA A 699 15.12 16.10 -30.10
CA ALA A 699 14.09 15.24 -30.66
C ALA A 699 12.69 15.71 -30.24
N VAL A 700 11.69 15.51 -31.11
CA VAL A 700 10.27 15.78 -30.80
C VAL A 700 9.59 14.44 -30.46
N PRO A 701 9.23 14.18 -29.19
CA PRO A 701 8.52 12.97 -28.81
C PRO A 701 7.08 12.98 -29.33
N GLU A 702 6.45 11.81 -29.38
CA GLU A 702 5.04 11.69 -29.74
C GLU A 702 4.14 12.51 -28.81
N GLY A 703 3.24 13.29 -29.40
CA GLY A 703 2.33 14.18 -28.67
C GLY A 703 2.93 15.54 -28.33
N MET A 704 4.14 15.85 -28.78
CA MET A 704 4.74 17.18 -28.69
C MET A 704 4.73 17.86 -30.06
N THR A 705 4.43 19.16 -30.07
CA THR A 705 4.63 20.04 -31.23
C THR A 705 5.47 21.22 -30.79
N VAL A 706 6.32 21.71 -31.69
CA VAL A 706 7.23 22.81 -31.39
C VAL A 706 7.25 23.80 -32.54
N GLU A 707 7.12 25.07 -32.20
CA GLU A 707 7.25 26.21 -33.10
C GLU A 707 8.37 27.10 -32.59
N ARG A 708 9.31 27.46 -33.47
CA ARG A 708 10.40 28.37 -33.13
C ARG A 708 10.00 29.80 -33.48
N ASN A 709 10.14 30.71 -32.52
CA ASN A 709 9.96 32.14 -32.71
C ASN A 709 11.16 32.88 -32.11
N GLY A 710 12.11 33.28 -32.96
CA GLY A 710 13.38 33.83 -32.51
C GLY A 710 14.19 32.85 -31.66
N ASP A 711 14.52 33.25 -30.44
CA ASP A 711 15.24 32.47 -29.43
C ASP A 711 14.31 31.58 -28.57
N GLN A 712 13.00 31.63 -28.82
CA GLN A 712 11.97 30.92 -28.07
C GLN A 712 11.49 29.68 -28.82
N LEU A 713 11.43 28.56 -28.11
CA LEU A 713 10.71 27.36 -28.52
C LEU A 713 9.34 27.35 -27.85
N HIS A 714 8.29 27.57 -28.63
CA HIS A 714 6.91 27.39 -28.20
C HIS A 714 6.54 25.92 -28.32
N ILE A 715 6.24 25.29 -27.20
CA ILE A 715 5.99 23.86 -27.10
C ILE A 715 4.55 23.64 -26.67
N ASN A 716 3.87 22.75 -27.38
CA ASN A 716 2.55 22.27 -27.00
C ASN A 716 2.57 20.75 -26.85
N LEU A 717 2.14 20.27 -25.70
CA LEU A 717 2.20 18.87 -25.27
C LEU A 717 0.79 18.33 -25.09
N ARG A 718 0.37 17.36 -25.91
CA ARG A 718 -0.91 16.67 -25.78
C ARG A 718 -0.89 15.72 -24.59
N VAL A 719 -1.56 16.15 -23.51
CA VAL A 719 -1.66 15.43 -22.22
C VAL A 719 -3.04 14.84 -21.98
N ALA A 720 -4.01 15.09 -22.87
CA ALA A 720 -5.30 14.40 -22.87
C ALA A 720 -5.09 12.88 -22.75
N GLU A 721 -5.82 12.24 -21.84
CA GLU A 721 -5.81 10.77 -21.64
C GLU A 721 -4.46 10.16 -21.20
N ARG A 722 -3.41 10.98 -21.00
CA ARG A 722 -2.15 10.49 -20.44
C ARG A 722 -2.25 10.16 -18.95
N LYS A 723 -3.29 10.66 -18.27
CA LYS A 723 -3.61 10.35 -16.87
C LYS A 723 -2.42 10.58 -15.93
N GLY A 724 -1.79 11.75 -16.06
CA GLY A 724 -0.63 12.14 -15.25
C GLY A 724 0.70 11.49 -15.65
N ARG A 725 0.73 10.57 -16.62
CA ARG A 725 1.99 10.03 -17.16
C ARG A 725 2.80 11.14 -17.84
N PRO A 726 4.13 11.18 -17.63
CA PRO A 726 4.96 12.23 -18.19
C PRO A 726 5.20 12.06 -19.69
N ILE A 727 5.49 13.16 -20.37
CA ILE A 727 6.15 13.20 -21.67
C ILE A 727 7.62 13.49 -21.41
N LEU A 728 8.50 12.61 -21.91
CA LEU A 728 9.95 12.78 -21.86
C LEU A 728 10.42 13.45 -23.15
N ALA A 729 11.16 14.55 -23.03
CA ALA A 729 11.68 15.32 -24.16
C ALA A 729 13.15 15.68 -23.94
N LYS A 730 13.90 15.84 -25.04
CA LYS A 730 15.32 16.17 -25.04
C LYS A 730 15.59 17.42 -25.86
N PHE A 731 16.39 18.33 -25.31
CA PHE A 731 16.72 19.62 -25.93
C PHE A 731 18.23 19.86 -25.88
N LYS A 732 18.78 20.53 -26.89
CA LYS A 732 20.17 20.98 -26.90
C LYS A 732 20.28 22.38 -26.34
N LYS A 733 21.33 22.67 -25.58
CA LYS A 733 21.61 24.03 -25.12
C LYS A 733 22.21 24.87 -26.24
N THR A 734 21.68 26.07 -26.47
CA THR A 734 22.25 27.03 -27.45
C THR A 734 22.97 28.19 -26.76
N GLY A 735 23.05 28.18 -25.42
CA GLY A 735 23.69 29.20 -24.60
C GLY A 735 23.86 28.73 -23.15
N ALA A 736 24.36 29.63 -22.29
CA ALA A 736 24.54 29.35 -20.87
C ALA A 736 23.18 29.27 -20.16
N PHE A 737 22.69 28.03 -19.99
CA PHE A 737 21.41 27.77 -19.35
C PHE A 737 21.49 28.08 -17.85
N SER A 738 20.81 29.14 -17.40
CA SER A 738 20.78 29.55 -15.99
C SER A 738 19.35 29.74 -15.49
N PHE A 739 19.09 29.24 -14.29
CA PHE A 739 17.83 29.42 -13.57
C PHE A 739 17.94 30.42 -12.41
N ASP A 740 19.05 31.15 -12.28
CA ASP A 740 19.13 32.24 -11.31
C ASP A 740 18.24 33.39 -11.80
N LYS A 741 17.19 33.69 -11.04
CA LYS A 741 16.24 34.78 -11.34
C LYS A 741 16.93 36.11 -11.61
N ARG A 742 18.09 36.34 -10.97
CA ARG A 742 18.84 37.61 -11.07
C ARG A 742 19.43 37.91 -12.45
N LYS A 743 19.38 36.98 -13.41
CA LYS A 743 19.94 37.19 -14.76
C LYS A 743 18.93 37.32 -15.90
N ASN A 744 17.63 37.09 -15.65
CA ASN A 744 16.63 36.96 -16.72
C ASN A 744 15.50 38.01 -16.68
N ASP A 745 15.51 38.95 -15.72
CA ASP A 745 14.50 40.03 -15.62
C ASP A 745 14.90 41.34 -16.32
N ASP A 746 16.05 41.38 -17.01
CA ASP A 746 16.58 42.56 -17.71
C ASP A 746 16.36 42.55 -19.25
N ASP A 747 15.40 41.77 -19.78
CA ASP A 747 14.98 41.85 -21.21
C ASP A 747 13.46 41.72 -21.43
#